data_AF-S3D8Z3-F1
#
_entry.id   AF-S3D8Z3-F1
#
_cell.length_a   1.000
_cell.length_b   1.000
_cell.length_c   1.000
_cell.angle_alpha   90.00
_cell.angle_beta   90.00
_cell.angle_gamma   90.00
#
_symmetry.space_group_name_H-M   'P 1'
#
loop_
_entity.id
_entity.type
_entity.pdbx_description
1 polymer ?
#
loop_
_entity_poly.entity_id
_entity_poly.type
_entity_poly.pdbx_seq_one_letter_code
_entity_poly.pdbx_strand_id
1 'polypeptide(L)'
;MAPRRGIKFNHRNGHSSGIDGRRSSFSDISEAASEPGSPKQSGPGADVALEFQDQPVSEYEKKKQTFITRSIWTFVMIGAFFGSMFMGHIYIIIIVTAVQIVSFKEVIAIANVPSRARRLRFTKALNWYWLATTMYFLYGESVIYYFKHIVLVDKVLLPFATHHRFISFMLYVIGFVFFVTSLQAGHYRFQFTQFAWTHMALYLIVVQAHFIMNNVFEGMIWFFLPVSLVICNDIFAYLVGITVGRTQLIKLSPKKTVEGFLGAWIFTVIFGCAMANVLMRYKYFICPVNDLGANIWTGLECVPNPVFLPHTYHLPIWFPYIKSFVMAPMQIHILLFATFASLIAPFGGFFASGLKRTFKIKDFGDSIPGHGGITDRMDCQFIMGFFAYMYYHSFIAQNKVSLGGVIEQVITGLTPEEQMELVKGISKHLVNQGVITEGVSTAVLKRGAHLAPIHYTISRRGGSLDISDTANFSALHGHLQEIESRFASTTRELEKNTVVRKARRRHDTQAETVLLGEVGRPGNWFATLELGEPAQHIKMDLDMLTADCFAHCRPAQQWIRSLGPSGAYLGLAPSSSLSQLNTTSLMNQLIEKEIIDLPMWSIVLLNGQDGLFSIGGTPVAAIREVERETRKLLSSQDSHVELKRSMPLEKRVAEYKPSKEAESNMEWKWLKVRGSDGWWQVQMHGVWVDGTKVVYNQPAILDVNTPFIIAPPMAARAFYATTSGSRQLPPPHDQFHAYPCLSPPKVHLDFSGWTVEILKGRRLFSPGGRFSLGRMAPGSGYCVGIIVESRFGNEKSSKKSRNHDNGLANTWIIGEPFFKDVQVAFEVRKAKYMSAGWKEKLNVAQWKTKRVGFQRV
;
A
#
# COMPACT_ATOMS: atom_id res chain seq x y z
N MET A 1 48.25 -41.08 -12.76
CA MET A 1 48.33 -40.88 -14.22
C MET A 1 49.47 -39.93 -14.52
N ALA A 2 50.22 -40.24 -15.57
CA ALA A 2 51.54 -39.70 -15.86
C ALA A 2 51.58 -38.18 -16.18
N PRO A 3 52.79 -37.58 -16.16
CA PRO A 3 53.06 -36.16 -15.94
C PRO A 3 53.45 -35.44 -17.25
N ARG A 4 54.04 -34.23 -17.13
CA ARG A 4 55.04 -33.56 -18.01
C ARG A 4 54.63 -32.10 -18.21
N ARG A 5 55.51 -31.10 -18.30
CA ARG A 5 56.98 -30.90 -18.34
C ARG A 5 57.10 -29.37 -18.38
N GLY A 6 58.14 -28.67 -17.94
CA GLY A 6 59.45 -29.06 -17.49
C GLY A 6 60.35 -27.82 -17.64
N ILE A 7 61.06 -27.42 -16.59
CA ILE A 7 62.51 -27.67 -16.42
C ILE A 7 63.37 -26.67 -17.22
N LYS A 8 64.14 -25.81 -16.54
CA LYS A 8 65.58 -26.04 -16.32
C LYS A 8 66.16 -25.07 -15.29
N PHE A 9 66.58 -25.67 -14.19
CA PHE A 9 67.63 -25.20 -13.29
C PHE A 9 68.97 -25.10 -14.03
N ASN A 10 69.92 -24.35 -13.45
CA ASN A 10 71.21 -24.98 -13.22
C ASN A 10 71.75 -24.69 -11.82
N HIS A 11 71.93 -25.80 -11.09
CA HIS A 11 72.61 -25.96 -9.82
C HIS A 11 74.13 -25.97 -10.02
N ARG A 12 74.86 -25.67 -8.94
CA ARG A 12 75.81 -26.56 -8.22
C ARG A 12 76.70 -25.66 -7.37
N ASN A 13 77.16 -26.00 -6.17
CA ASN A 13 77.08 -27.11 -5.22
C ASN A 13 77.71 -26.48 -3.95
N GLY A 14 77.32 -26.68 -2.70
CA GLY A 14 76.65 -27.79 -2.05
C GLY A 14 77.50 -28.13 -0.83
N HIS A 15 76.93 -28.09 0.38
CA HIS A 15 77.14 -29.11 1.43
C HIS A 15 76.22 -28.83 2.63
N SER A 16 75.70 -29.93 3.13
CA SER A 16 74.71 -30.10 4.20
C SER A 16 75.25 -29.80 5.60
N SER A 17 74.39 -29.29 6.49
CA SER A 17 73.97 -29.97 7.74
C SER A 17 73.29 -29.01 8.73
N GLY A 18 72.28 -29.52 9.45
CA GLY A 18 72.10 -29.22 10.88
C GLY A 18 71.22 -28.04 11.32
N ILE A 19 69.96 -28.36 11.64
CA ILE A 19 69.29 -28.19 12.96
C ILE A 19 69.19 -26.77 13.62
N ASP A 20 67.93 -26.44 13.91
CA ASP A 20 67.32 -25.62 14.99
C ASP A 20 67.77 -24.20 15.36
N GLY A 21 66.75 -23.34 15.53
CA GLY A 21 66.53 -22.74 16.87
C GLY A 21 66.82 -21.25 17.07
N ARG A 22 65.77 -20.43 16.96
CA ARG A 22 65.38 -19.26 17.80
C ARG A 22 66.44 -18.25 18.34
N ARG A 23 66.08 -16.97 18.09
CA ARG A 23 66.14 -15.76 18.95
C ARG A 23 67.51 -15.09 19.25
N SER A 24 67.57 -13.78 18.97
CA SER A 24 68.08 -12.69 19.84
C SER A 24 67.91 -11.37 19.06
N SER A 25 67.13 -10.37 19.52
CA SER A 25 67.51 -9.29 20.46
C SER A 25 68.91 -8.75 20.27
N PHE A 26 69.03 -7.47 19.90
CA PHE A 26 70.16 -6.62 20.29
C PHE A 26 69.71 -5.14 20.27
N SER A 27 69.76 -4.52 21.45
CA SER A 27 70.16 -3.12 21.65
C SER A 27 71.63 -2.98 21.17
N ASP A 28 72.23 -1.84 20.85
CA ASP A 28 72.53 -0.70 21.71
C ASP A 28 73.57 0.22 20.98
N ILE A 29 73.72 1.47 21.46
CA ILE A 29 74.95 2.31 21.52
C ILE A 29 75.36 3.29 20.37
N SER A 30 75.63 4.54 20.82
CA SER A 30 76.64 5.57 20.41
C SER A 30 76.48 6.39 19.12
N GLU A 31 77.07 7.57 18.95
CA GLU A 31 77.45 8.77 19.75
C GLU A 31 77.97 9.81 18.72
N ALA A 32 77.85 11.10 19.05
CA ALA A 32 78.61 12.28 18.61
C ALA A 32 79.14 12.54 17.15
N ALA A 33 78.89 13.79 16.72
CA ALA A 33 79.76 14.78 16.03
C ALA A 33 80.43 14.48 14.67
N SER A 34 80.32 15.42 13.72
CA SER A 34 81.45 15.92 12.89
C SER A 34 81.04 17.05 11.92
N GLU A 35 82.04 17.88 11.63
CA GLU A 35 82.05 19.22 11.04
C GLU A 35 82.37 19.17 9.50
N PRO A 36 82.89 20.19 8.79
CA PRO A 36 82.30 20.73 7.54
C PRO A 36 83.06 20.38 6.23
N GLY A 37 82.48 20.74 5.08
CA GLY A 37 83.06 20.55 3.74
C GLY A 37 83.38 21.85 2.98
N SER A 38 84.60 21.92 2.45
CA SER A 38 85.35 23.05 1.88
C SER A 38 85.18 23.22 0.33
N PRO A 39 85.97 24.04 -0.40
CA PRO A 39 85.49 25.23 -1.14
C PRO A 39 85.67 25.17 -2.68
N LYS A 40 85.06 26.09 -3.45
CA LYS A 40 85.50 26.43 -4.82
C LYS A 40 85.31 27.91 -5.22
N GLN A 41 86.47 28.53 -5.45
CA GLN A 41 86.90 29.46 -6.51
C GLN A 41 86.16 30.78 -6.83
N SER A 42 87.03 31.81 -6.90
CA SER A 42 86.88 33.23 -7.19
C SER A 42 86.69 33.58 -8.67
N GLY A 43 85.93 34.66 -8.93
CA GLY A 43 85.97 35.49 -10.14
C GLY A 43 85.33 36.86 -9.84
N PRO A 44 85.90 38.01 -10.25
CA PRO A 44 85.47 39.33 -9.78
C PRO A 44 84.46 39.98 -10.74
N GLY A 45 83.45 40.64 -10.18
CA GLY A 45 82.48 41.44 -10.92
C GLY A 45 81.63 42.21 -9.93
N ALA A 46 81.99 43.48 -9.73
CA ALA A 46 81.35 44.39 -8.81
C ALA A 46 79.94 44.76 -9.30
N ASP A 47 78.96 44.62 -8.41
CA ASP A 47 77.81 45.52 -8.35
C ASP A 47 77.53 45.79 -6.86
N VAL A 48 77.72 47.05 -6.49
CA VAL A 48 77.52 47.58 -5.14
C VAL A 48 76.02 47.65 -4.89
N ALA A 49 75.47 46.62 -4.26
CA ALA A 49 74.18 46.72 -3.58
C ALA A 49 74.45 47.06 -2.12
N LEU A 50 74.00 48.25 -1.70
CA LEU A 50 73.97 48.68 -0.30
C LEU A 50 73.22 47.63 0.54
N GLU A 51 73.96 46.79 1.26
CA GLU A 51 73.41 46.01 2.38
C GLU A 51 73.04 46.98 3.49
N PHE A 52 71.74 47.20 3.68
CA PHE A 52 71.22 47.67 4.96
C PHE A 52 71.57 46.60 6.01
N GLN A 53 72.51 46.92 6.89
CA GLN A 53 72.73 46.18 8.13
C GLN A 53 71.46 46.30 9.00
N ASP A 54 70.63 45.27 9.00
CA ASP A 54 69.58 45.10 10.01
C ASP A 54 70.24 44.98 11.40
N GLN A 55 70.00 45.96 12.26
CA GLN A 55 70.38 45.89 13.67
C GLN A 55 69.70 44.68 14.35
N PRO A 56 70.36 44.00 15.32
CA PRO A 56 69.74 42.91 16.06
C PRO A 56 68.61 43.45 16.95
N VAL A 57 67.37 43.37 16.45
CA VAL A 57 66.14 43.67 17.19
C VAL A 57 66.15 42.94 18.54
N SER A 58 66.01 43.69 19.63
CA SER A 58 66.03 43.19 21.01
C SER A 58 65.03 42.04 21.19
N GLU A 59 65.39 41.01 21.98
CA GLU A 59 64.50 39.86 22.27
C GLU A 59 63.16 40.32 22.88
N TYR A 60 63.17 41.46 23.58
CA TYR A 60 61.98 42.13 24.09
C TYR A 60 61.07 42.67 22.98
N GLU A 61 61.63 43.30 21.95
CA GLU A 61 60.88 43.82 20.81
C GLU A 61 60.27 42.70 19.96
N LYS A 62 60.98 41.58 19.78
CA LYS A 62 60.43 40.37 19.14
C LYS A 62 59.26 39.79 19.94
N LYS A 63 59.36 39.72 21.28
CA LYS A 63 58.26 39.27 22.16
C LYS A 63 57.08 40.23 22.12
N LYS A 64 57.32 41.55 22.12
CA LYS A 64 56.31 42.60 22.03
C LYS A 64 55.59 42.57 20.67
N GLN A 65 56.32 42.50 19.57
CA GLN A 65 55.74 42.34 18.23
C GLN A 65 54.91 41.06 18.12
N THR A 66 55.42 39.94 18.63
CA THR A 66 54.66 38.68 18.66
C THR A 66 53.38 38.81 19.48
N PHE A 67 53.42 39.48 20.62
CA PHE A 67 52.25 39.72 21.46
C PHE A 67 51.21 40.63 20.78
N ILE A 68 51.65 41.70 20.11
CA ILE A 68 50.78 42.61 19.35
C ILE A 68 50.12 41.86 18.19
N THR A 69 50.91 41.15 17.37
CA THR A 69 50.40 40.35 16.25
C THR A 69 49.38 39.32 16.74
N ARG A 70 49.65 38.64 17.86
CA ARG A 70 48.69 37.70 18.46
C ARG A 70 47.41 38.38 18.94
N SER A 71 47.52 39.55 19.56
CA SER A 71 46.36 40.28 20.06
C SER A 71 45.46 40.73 18.91
N ILE A 72 46.04 41.32 17.85
CA ILE A 72 45.29 41.77 16.66
C ILE A 72 44.58 40.60 15.99
N TRP A 73 45.30 39.51 15.69
CA TRP A 73 44.69 38.36 15.03
C TRP A 73 43.68 37.64 15.92
N THR A 74 43.80 37.70 17.25
CA THR A 74 42.76 37.22 18.17
C THR A 74 41.47 38.01 18.00
N PHE A 75 41.52 39.34 17.99
CA PHE A 75 40.33 40.16 17.75
C PHE A 75 39.74 39.96 16.35
N VAL A 76 40.58 39.80 15.33
CA VAL A 76 40.12 39.49 13.96
C VAL A 76 39.39 38.15 13.93
N MET A 77 39.94 37.10 14.56
CA MET A 77 39.31 35.78 14.60
C MET A 77 37.98 35.81 15.37
N ILE A 78 37.94 36.48 16.53
CA ILE A 78 36.72 36.63 17.32
C ILE A 78 35.67 37.41 16.52
N GLY A 79 36.04 38.55 15.95
CA GLY A 79 35.14 39.37 15.14
C GLY A 79 34.59 38.63 13.92
N ALA A 80 35.45 37.90 13.20
CA ALA A 80 35.04 37.08 12.07
C ALA A 80 34.08 35.95 12.51
N PHE A 81 34.38 35.25 13.60
CA PHE A 81 33.54 34.17 14.12
C PHE A 81 32.14 34.66 14.52
N PHE A 82 32.06 35.69 15.38
CA PHE A 82 30.76 36.22 15.82
C PHE A 82 30.02 36.93 14.69
N GLY A 83 30.73 37.64 13.80
CA GLY A 83 30.14 38.24 12.62
C GLY A 83 29.47 37.21 11.71
N SER A 84 30.17 36.13 11.36
CA SER A 84 29.61 35.03 10.59
C SER A 84 28.49 34.29 11.33
N MET A 85 28.60 34.12 12.65
CA MET A 85 27.55 33.52 13.46
C MET A 85 26.25 34.32 13.44
N PHE A 86 26.32 35.66 13.40
CA PHE A 86 25.15 36.54 13.33
C PHE A 86 24.60 36.70 11.91
N MET A 87 25.45 36.60 10.88
CA MET A 87 25.02 36.67 9.48
C MET A 87 24.21 35.45 9.02
N GLY A 88 24.37 34.28 9.67
CA GLY A 88 23.52 33.12 9.40
C GLY A 88 24.27 31.79 9.38
N HIS A 89 23.51 30.69 9.29
CA HIS A 89 24.01 29.33 9.33
C HIS A 89 24.96 29.01 8.16
N ILE A 90 24.68 29.52 6.96
CA ILE A 90 25.50 29.30 5.76
C ILE A 90 26.95 29.79 5.95
N TYR A 91 27.14 30.91 6.64
CA TYR A 91 28.48 31.47 6.88
C TYR A 91 29.29 30.61 7.85
N ILE A 92 28.64 30.05 8.87
CA ILE A 92 29.30 29.09 9.76
C ILE A 92 29.66 27.81 9.02
N ILE A 93 28.78 27.30 8.15
CA ILE A 93 29.09 26.13 7.31
C ILE A 93 30.29 26.41 6.40
N ILE A 94 30.38 27.61 5.81
CA ILE A 94 31.53 28.04 5.02
C ILE A 94 32.80 28.08 5.87
N ILE A 95 32.74 28.63 7.09
CA ILE A 95 33.88 28.65 8.02
C ILE A 95 34.32 27.23 8.38
N VAL A 96 33.41 26.36 8.79
CA VAL A 96 33.72 24.96 9.13
C VAL A 96 34.36 24.26 7.94
N THR A 97 33.83 24.49 6.73
CA THR A 97 34.37 23.96 5.47
C THR A 97 35.78 24.50 5.16
N ALA A 98 36.03 25.78 5.40
CA ALA A 98 37.36 26.37 5.21
C ALA A 98 38.36 25.83 6.24
N VAL A 99 37.96 25.76 7.51
CA VAL A 99 38.78 25.23 8.61
C VAL A 99 39.19 23.78 8.33
N GLN A 100 38.26 22.91 7.92
CA GLN A 100 38.62 21.52 7.59
C GLN A 100 39.59 21.43 6.39
N ILE A 101 39.43 22.26 5.36
CA ILE A 101 40.28 22.23 4.16
C ILE A 101 41.71 22.65 4.53
N VAL A 102 41.84 23.69 5.35
CA VAL A 102 43.15 24.16 5.83
C VAL A 102 43.76 23.14 6.78
N SER A 103 42.99 22.55 7.71
CA SER A 103 43.47 21.47 8.58
C SER A 103 43.95 20.24 7.81
N PHE A 104 43.18 19.81 6.81
CA PHE A 104 43.58 18.71 5.93
C PHE A 104 44.88 19.04 5.19
N LYS A 105 45.01 20.26 4.65
CA LYS A 105 46.24 20.71 3.99
C LYS A 105 47.45 20.64 4.93
N GLU A 106 47.32 21.11 6.16
CA GLU A 106 48.39 21.07 7.18
C GLU A 106 48.81 19.63 7.52
N VAL A 107 47.85 18.74 7.79
CA VAL A 107 48.14 17.34 8.15
C VAL A 107 48.75 16.55 6.98
N ILE A 108 48.30 16.79 5.75
CA ILE A 108 48.89 16.19 4.54
C ILE A 108 50.29 16.75 4.26
N ALA A 109 50.55 18.02 4.58
CA ALA A 109 51.87 18.63 4.37
C ALA A 109 52.96 17.94 5.20
N ILE A 110 52.65 17.48 6.42
CA ILE A 110 53.60 16.78 7.30
C ILE A 110 54.03 15.43 6.73
N ALA A 111 53.09 14.68 6.14
CA ALA A 111 53.41 13.39 5.55
C ALA A 111 54.21 13.50 4.25
N ASN A 112 54.19 14.66 3.58
CA ASN A 112 54.84 14.85 2.29
C ASN A 112 56.30 15.33 2.43
N VAL A 113 57.25 14.42 2.30
CA VAL A 113 58.68 14.77 2.23
C VAL A 113 58.98 15.49 0.89
N PRO A 114 59.46 16.75 0.88
CA PRO A 114 59.56 17.59 -0.33
C PRO A 114 60.43 17.02 -1.46
N SER A 115 61.47 16.24 -1.14
CA SER A 115 62.42 15.68 -2.10
C SER A 115 61.87 14.50 -2.91
N ARG A 116 61.07 13.63 -2.28
CA ARG A 116 60.42 12.47 -2.94
C ARG A 116 59.09 12.84 -3.60
N ALA A 117 58.34 13.77 -3.04
CA ALA A 117 57.06 14.24 -3.59
C ALA A 117 57.20 14.93 -4.96
N ARG A 118 58.38 15.52 -5.26
CA ARG A 118 58.64 16.23 -6.54
C ARG A 118 58.71 15.29 -7.74
N ARG A 119 58.96 13.98 -7.53
CA ARG A 119 59.01 12.95 -8.60
C ARG A 119 57.63 12.35 -8.95
N LEU A 120 56.61 12.53 -8.11
CA LEU A 120 55.29 11.89 -8.26
C LEU A 120 54.16 12.94 -8.33
N ARG A 121 53.98 13.57 -9.50
CA ARG A 121 53.02 14.67 -9.72
C ARG A 121 51.57 14.32 -9.36
N PHE A 122 51.15 13.08 -9.61
CA PHE A 122 49.76 12.64 -9.40
C PHE A 122 49.37 12.44 -7.93
N THR A 123 50.31 12.24 -7.02
CA THR A 123 50.01 11.98 -5.59
C THR A 123 49.32 13.18 -4.92
N LYS A 124 49.71 14.41 -5.28
CA LYS A 124 49.10 15.62 -4.74
C LYS A 124 47.68 15.84 -5.26
N ALA A 125 47.48 15.65 -6.57
CA ALA A 125 46.16 15.75 -7.18
C ALA A 125 45.19 14.71 -6.58
N LEU A 126 45.70 13.50 -6.33
CA LEU A 126 44.92 12.42 -5.75
C LEU A 126 44.48 12.72 -4.31
N ASN A 127 45.31 13.38 -3.49
CA ASN A 127 44.90 13.79 -2.13
C ASN A 127 43.72 14.78 -2.16
N TRP A 128 43.74 15.75 -3.07
CA TRP A 128 42.62 16.68 -3.27
C TRP A 128 41.38 16.00 -3.87
N TYR A 129 41.58 15.03 -4.76
CA TYR A 129 40.49 14.20 -5.28
C TYR A 129 39.78 13.44 -4.17
N TRP A 130 40.52 12.78 -3.27
CA TRP A 130 39.93 12.06 -2.14
C TRP A 130 39.18 12.98 -1.19
N LEU A 131 39.70 14.19 -0.94
CA LEU A 131 38.98 15.21 -0.17
C LEU A 131 37.65 15.59 -0.84
N ALA A 132 37.68 15.94 -2.13
CA ALA A 132 36.49 16.33 -2.88
C ALA A 132 35.44 15.20 -2.91
N THR A 133 35.85 13.96 -3.16
CA THR A 133 34.96 12.79 -3.17
C THR A 133 34.35 12.53 -1.80
N THR A 134 35.14 12.65 -0.72
CA THR A 134 34.64 12.46 0.66
C THR A 134 33.69 13.58 1.07
N MET A 135 34.00 14.83 0.72
CA MET A 135 33.11 15.97 0.94
C MET A 135 31.81 15.81 0.16
N TYR A 136 31.87 15.42 -1.12
CA TYR A 136 30.67 15.16 -1.93
C TYR A 136 29.78 14.08 -1.30
N PHE A 137 30.37 12.98 -0.83
CA PHE A 137 29.63 11.93 -0.14
C PHE A 137 29.00 12.44 1.16
N LEU A 138 29.80 12.93 2.10
CA LEU A 138 29.30 13.30 3.43
C LEU A 138 28.40 14.55 3.41
N TYR A 139 28.86 15.64 2.79
CA TYR A 139 28.11 16.90 2.80
C TYR A 139 26.92 16.83 1.84
N GLY A 140 27.05 16.11 0.73
CA GLY A 140 25.93 15.86 -0.16
C GLY A 140 24.79 15.13 0.55
N GLU A 141 25.09 14.11 1.37
CA GLU A 141 24.06 13.40 2.14
C GLU A 141 23.33 14.33 3.13
N SER A 142 24.05 15.18 3.86
CA SER A 142 23.42 16.18 4.75
C SER A 142 22.57 17.19 3.99
N VAL A 143 23.09 17.76 2.89
CA VAL A 143 22.34 18.76 2.11
C VAL A 143 21.07 18.16 1.51
N ILE A 144 21.14 16.93 0.98
CA ILE A 144 19.96 16.22 0.46
C ILE A 144 18.95 15.95 1.59
N TYR A 145 19.41 15.61 2.79
CA TYR A 145 18.56 15.36 3.94
C TYR A 145 17.81 16.63 4.41
N TYR A 146 18.53 17.72 4.70
CA TYR A 146 17.94 18.95 5.25
C TYR A 146 17.19 19.79 4.20
N PHE A 147 17.63 19.77 2.93
CA PHE A 147 17.06 20.58 1.85
C PHE A 147 16.39 19.74 0.77
N LYS A 148 15.84 18.58 1.14
CA LYS A 148 15.18 17.63 0.23
C LYS A 148 14.19 18.31 -0.73
N HIS A 149 13.37 19.22 -0.21
CA HIS A 149 12.35 19.93 -1.02
C HIS A 149 12.95 20.88 -2.06
N ILE A 150 14.09 21.51 -1.79
CA ILE A 150 14.75 22.42 -2.72
C ILE A 150 15.50 21.62 -3.78
N VAL A 151 16.26 20.60 -3.34
CA VAL A 151 17.13 19.79 -4.20
C VAL A 151 16.34 18.89 -5.15
N LEU A 152 15.18 18.35 -4.73
CA LEU A 152 14.36 17.47 -5.57
C LEU A 152 13.47 18.21 -6.59
N VAL A 153 13.29 19.52 -6.44
CA VAL A 153 12.49 20.33 -7.39
C VAL A 153 13.35 20.81 -8.57
N ASP A 154 14.65 20.98 -8.36
CA ASP A 154 15.58 21.40 -9.41
C ASP A 154 15.93 20.25 -10.37
N LYS A 155 15.63 20.42 -11.65
CA LYS A 155 15.87 19.39 -12.69
C LYS A 155 17.35 19.04 -12.88
N VAL A 156 18.26 19.96 -12.60
CA VAL A 156 19.71 19.76 -12.73
C VAL A 156 20.25 19.01 -11.52
N LEU A 157 19.81 19.36 -10.30
CA LEU A 157 20.28 18.72 -9.07
C LEU A 157 19.63 17.35 -8.81
N LEU A 158 18.43 17.11 -9.34
CA LEU A 158 17.66 15.89 -9.11
C LEU A 158 18.45 14.58 -9.39
N PRO A 159 19.12 14.39 -10.55
CA PRO A 159 19.85 13.16 -10.82
C PRO A 159 21.03 12.93 -9.86
N PHE A 160 21.70 14.02 -9.45
CA PHE A 160 22.82 13.96 -8.51
C PHE A 160 22.34 13.60 -7.10
N ALA A 161 21.16 14.07 -6.71
CA ALA A 161 20.57 13.78 -5.42
C ALA A 161 20.00 12.36 -5.33
N THR A 162 19.24 11.90 -6.34
CA THR A 162 18.62 10.55 -6.32
C THR A 162 19.66 9.44 -6.44
N HIS A 163 20.75 9.68 -7.18
CA HIS A 163 21.83 8.70 -7.37
C HIS A 163 23.09 9.02 -6.56
N HIS A 164 22.99 9.92 -5.58
CA HIS A 164 24.13 10.45 -4.80
C HIS A 164 25.05 9.35 -4.26
N ARG A 165 24.50 8.31 -3.63
CA ARG A 165 25.26 7.19 -3.07
C ARG A 165 26.01 6.39 -4.15
N PHE A 166 25.35 6.12 -5.28
CA PHE A 166 25.97 5.39 -6.38
C PHE A 166 27.07 6.21 -7.06
N ILE A 167 26.83 7.50 -7.30
CA ILE A 167 27.83 8.42 -7.86
C ILE A 167 29.04 8.52 -6.94
N SER A 168 28.83 8.66 -5.64
CA SER A 168 29.91 8.71 -4.64
C SER A 168 30.75 7.43 -4.63
N PHE A 169 30.10 6.26 -4.71
CA PHE A 169 30.78 4.98 -4.83
C PHE A 169 31.60 4.89 -6.13
N MET A 170 31.04 5.31 -7.26
CA MET A 170 31.76 5.35 -8.54
C MET A 170 32.97 6.28 -8.49
N LEU A 171 32.85 7.48 -7.91
CA LEU A 171 33.97 8.40 -7.71
C LEU A 171 35.07 7.76 -6.85
N TYR A 172 34.71 7.08 -5.76
CA TYR A 172 35.70 6.37 -4.94
C TYR A 172 36.42 5.27 -5.74
N VAL A 173 35.68 4.44 -6.49
CA VAL A 173 36.26 3.39 -7.34
C VAL A 173 37.18 3.97 -8.41
N ILE A 174 36.79 5.06 -9.06
CA ILE A 174 37.62 5.75 -10.06
C ILE A 174 38.93 6.24 -9.41
N GLY A 175 38.86 6.88 -8.24
CA GLY A 175 40.03 7.29 -7.48
C GLY A 175 40.94 6.11 -7.10
N PHE A 176 40.35 4.97 -6.76
CA PHE A 176 41.09 3.79 -6.34
C PHE A 176 41.80 3.13 -7.53
N VAL A 177 41.10 2.96 -8.65
CA VAL A 177 41.71 2.50 -9.91
C VAL A 177 42.82 3.45 -10.33
N PHE A 178 42.58 4.75 -10.28
CA PHE A 178 43.61 5.75 -10.60
C PHE A 178 44.83 5.63 -9.67
N PHE A 179 44.64 5.47 -8.37
CA PHE A 179 45.73 5.22 -7.42
C PHE A 179 46.54 3.98 -7.81
N VAL A 180 45.88 2.85 -8.09
CA VAL A 180 46.53 1.59 -8.49
C VAL A 180 47.31 1.77 -9.80
N THR A 181 46.74 2.44 -10.80
CA THR A 181 47.43 2.73 -12.07
C THR A 181 48.59 3.71 -11.91
N SER A 182 48.58 4.55 -10.87
CA SER A 182 49.66 5.49 -10.57
C SER A 182 50.85 4.86 -9.83
N LEU A 183 50.77 3.58 -9.44
CA LEU A 183 51.84 2.89 -8.71
C LEU A 183 53.12 2.79 -9.54
N GLN A 184 54.24 3.20 -8.96
CA GLN A 184 55.55 3.17 -9.60
C GLN A 184 56.51 2.26 -8.83
N ALA A 185 57.19 1.37 -9.56
CA ALA A 185 58.22 0.49 -9.01
C ALA A 185 59.29 1.31 -8.26
N GLY A 186 59.69 0.83 -7.08
CA GLY A 186 60.64 1.51 -6.20
C GLY A 186 60.04 2.55 -5.24
N HIS A 187 58.76 2.94 -5.40
CA HIS A 187 58.10 3.93 -4.55
C HIS A 187 56.86 3.43 -3.81
N TYR A 188 56.53 2.13 -3.89
CA TYR A 188 55.32 1.55 -3.30
C TYR A 188 55.14 1.88 -1.83
N ARG A 189 56.18 1.71 -0.99
CA ARG A 189 56.10 2.02 0.45
C ARG A 189 55.67 3.47 0.68
N PHE A 190 56.20 4.41 -0.10
CA PHE A 190 55.81 5.82 0.00
C PHE A 190 54.36 6.04 -0.46
N GLN A 191 53.96 5.49 -1.62
CA GLN A 191 52.61 5.66 -2.16
C GLN A 191 51.52 5.05 -1.26
N PHE A 192 51.75 3.84 -0.72
CA PHE A 192 50.83 3.22 0.25
C PHE A 192 50.80 3.97 1.58
N THR A 193 51.94 4.51 2.05
CA THR A 193 51.96 5.35 3.27
C THR A 193 51.17 6.65 3.05
N GLN A 194 51.31 7.31 1.90
CA GLN A 194 50.53 8.49 1.56
C GLN A 194 49.04 8.17 1.44
N PHE A 195 48.70 7.07 0.77
CA PHE A 195 47.32 6.61 0.67
C PHE A 195 46.69 6.38 2.05
N ALA A 196 47.38 5.65 2.93
CA ALA A 196 46.92 5.40 4.30
C ALA A 196 46.81 6.70 5.11
N TRP A 197 47.80 7.59 5.01
CA TRP A 197 47.80 8.87 5.72
C TRP A 197 46.65 9.78 5.26
N THR A 198 46.41 9.84 3.94
CA THR A 198 45.30 10.60 3.37
C THR A 198 43.96 10.08 3.87
N HIS A 199 43.73 8.76 3.87
CA HIS A 199 42.48 8.19 4.40
C HIS A 199 42.33 8.39 5.91
N MET A 200 43.41 8.27 6.67
CA MET A 200 43.40 8.59 8.10
C MET A 200 43.06 10.07 8.35
N ALA A 201 43.64 10.99 7.58
CA ALA A 201 43.35 12.43 7.69
C ALA A 201 41.89 12.75 7.32
N LEU A 202 41.35 12.11 6.28
CA LEU A 202 39.94 12.24 5.90
C LEU A 202 39.02 11.75 7.03
N TYR A 203 39.34 10.61 7.62
CA TYR A 203 38.60 10.08 8.76
C TYR A 203 38.67 11.00 9.99
N LEU A 204 39.86 11.46 10.37
CA LEU A 204 40.03 12.26 11.57
C LEU A 204 39.54 13.71 11.42
N ILE A 205 39.55 14.28 10.21
CA ILE A 205 39.21 15.70 10.00
C ILE A 205 37.84 15.83 9.35
N VAL A 206 37.64 15.22 8.18
CA VAL A 206 36.46 15.47 7.34
C VAL A 206 35.21 14.81 7.91
N VAL A 207 35.32 13.57 8.41
CA VAL A 207 34.18 12.89 9.07
C VAL A 207 33.77 13.65 10.34
N GLN A 208 34.73 14.10 11.15
CA GLN A 208 34.42 14.88 12.36
C GLN A 208 33.84 16.26 12.02
N ALA A 209 34.37 16.94 10.99
CA ALA A 209 33.84 18.22 10.51
C ALA A 209 32.41 18.09 9.94
N HIS A 210 32.09 16.97 9.29
CA HIS A 210 30.73 16.68 8.83
C HIS A 210 29.74 16.63 10.01
N PHE A 211 30.11 16.02 11.14
CA PHE A 211 29.27 16.02 12.34
C PHE A 211 29.09 17.42 12.94
N ILE A 212 30.15 18.23 12.95
CA ILE A 212 30.06 19.65 13.36
C ILE A 212 29.07 20.41 12.46
N MET A 213 29.13 20.17 11.15
CA MET A 213 28.24 20.78 10.19
C MET A 213 26.78 20.33 10.38
N ASN A 214 26.53 19.05 10.69
CA ASN A 214 25.18 18.59 11.05
C ASN A 214 24.67 19.20 12.36
N ASN A 215 25.55 19.42 13.35
CA ASN A 215 25.15 20.15 14.58
C ASN A 215 24.66 21.56 14.25
N VAL A 216 25.30 22.25 13.29
CA VAL A 216 24.83 23.57 12.83
C VAL A 216 23.43 23.48 12.23
N PHE A 217 23.14 22.43 11.46
CA PHE A 217 21.81 22.23 10.87
C PHE A 217 20.73 21.91 11.91
N GLU A 218 21.05 21.16 12.97
CA GLU A 218 20.11 20.88 14.07
C GLU A 218 19.84 22.10 14.97
N GLY A 219 20.69 23.13 14.87
CA GLY A 219 20.53 24.42 15.53
C GLY A 219 21.86 24.97 16.06
N MET A 220 22.06 26.28 16.00
CA MET A 220 23.34 26.91 16.36
C MET A 220 23.81 26.61 17.78
N ILE A 221 22.90 26.31 18.71
CA ILE A 221 23.24 25.92 20.08
C ILE A 221 24.10 24.65 20.11
N TRP A 222 23.83 23.67 19.26
CA TRP A 222 24.58 22.40 19.21
C TRP A 222 25.97 22.55 18.61
N PHE A 223 26.25 23.68 17.95
CA PHE A 223 27.58 24.06 17.48
C PHE A 223 28.28 24.98 18.48
N PHE A 224 27.67 26.13 18.79
CA PHE A 224 28.32 27.20 19.54
C PHE A 224 28.54 26.85 21.01
N LEU A 225 27.58 26.18 21.65
CA LEU A 225 27.70 25.84 23.07
C LEU A 225 28.87 24.85 23.28
N PRO A 226 28.97 23.70 22.59
CA PRO A 226 30.14 22.81 22.71
C PRO A 226 31.48 23.48 22.41
N VAL A 227 31.56 24.32 21.37
CA VAL A 227 32.78 25.06 21.02
C VAL A 227 33.18 26.01 22.17
N SER A 228 32.21 26.73 22.73
CA SER A 228 32.44 27.64 23.85
C SER A 228 32.90 26.92 25.13
N LEU A 229 32.42 25.69 25.38
CA LEU A 229 32.86 24.88 26.53
C LEU A 229 34.33 24.50 26.44
N VAL A 230 34.80 24.10 25.24
CA VAL A 230 36.21 23.75 25.03
C VAL A 230 37.10 24.99 25.19
N ILE A 231 36.69 26.13 24.65
CA ILE A 231 37.41 27.41 24.80
C ILE A 231 37.47 27.82 26.28
N CYS A 232 36.33 27.76 26.98
CA CYS A 232 36.25 28.03 28.41
C CYS A 232 37.17 27.11 29.21
N ASN A 233 37.13 25.81 28.92
CA ASN A 233 37.97 24.83 29.57
C ASN A 233 39.47 25.13 29.39
N ASP A 234 39.92 25.44 28.17
CA ASP A 234 41.32 25.77 27.91
C ASP A 234 41.76 27.06 28.65
N ILE A 235 40.90 28.08 28.72
CA ILE A 235 41.17 29.32 29.45
C ILE A 235 41.31 29.04 30.95
N PHE A 236 40.34 28.36 31.57
CA PHE A 236 40.37 28.11 33.01
C PHE A 236 41.42 27.06 33.40
N ALA A 237 41.74 26.11 32.53
CA ALA A 237 42.86 25.18 32.75
C ALA A 237 44.19 25.92 32.82
N TYR A 238 44.37 26.96 32.01
CA TYR A 238 45.54 27.83 32.04
C TYR A 238 45.55 28.74 33.28
N LEU A 239 44.45 29.44 33.58
CA LEU A 239 44.36 30.37 34.70
C LEU A 239 44.54 29.69 36.06
N VAL A 240 43.82 28.58 36.29
CA VAL A 240 43.97 27.78 37.52
C VAL A 240 45.32 27.07 37.54
N GLY A 241 45.79 26.62 36.37
CA GLY A 241 47.08 25.96 36.23
C GLY A 241 48.28 26.83 36.61
N ILE A 242 48.23 28.14 36.33
CA ILE A 242 49.31 29.08 36.75
C ILE A 242 49.18 29.47 38.23
N THR A 243 47.96 29.64 38.72
CA THR A 243 47.73 30.16 40.09
C THR A 243 47.89 29.09 41.16
N VAL A 244 47.47 27.85 40.89
CA VAL A 244 47.40 26.75 41.87
C VAL A 244 48.10 25.48 41.40
N GLY A 245 48.50 25.40 40.12
CA GLY A 245 49.08 24.18 39.53
C GLY A 245 50.44 23.80 40.10
N ARG A 246 50.54 22.57 40.59
CA ARG A 246 51.78 22.00 41.17
C ARG A 246 52.12 20.65 40.55
N THR A 247 51.11 19.88 40.14
CA THR A 247 51.29 18.50 39.67
C THR A 247 51.13 18.43 38.16
N GLN A 248 52.12 17.89 37.44
CA GLN A 248 52.04 17.71 35.99
C GLN A 248 51.02 16.62 35.62
N LEU A 249 50.19 16.88 34.60
CA LEU A 249 49.14 15.96 34.17
C LEU A 249 49.68 14.81 33.30
N ILE A 250 50.54 15.10 32.32
CA ILE A 250 51.13 14.08 31.42
C ILE A 250 52.52 14.51 30.94
N LYS A 251 53.46 13.57 30.87
CA LYS A 251 54.85 13.81 30.42
C LYS A 251 54.95 14.40 29.01
N LEU A 252 53.99 14.07 28.14
CA LEU A 252 53.92 14.58 26.77
C LEU A 252 53.61 16.09 26.70
N SER A 253 53.00 16.66 27.75
CA SER A 253 52.61 18.08 27.83
C SER A 253 52.97 18.67 29.20
N PRO A 254 54.26 19.03 29.41
CA PRO A 254 54.78 19.39 30.73
C PRO A 254 54.20 20.68 31.33
N LYS A 255 53.48 21.48 30.52
CA LYS A 255 52.86 22.74 30.95
C LYS A 255 51.43 22.59 31.48
N LYS A 256 50.82 21.39 31.35
CA LYS A 256 49.44 21.13 31.82
C LYS A 256 49.48 20.49 33.20
N THR A 257 48.67 21.02 34.13
CA THR A 257 48.64 20.59 35.53
C THR A 257 47.32 19.89 35.90
N VAL A 258 47.36 19.02 36.92
CA VAL A 258 46.18 18.30 37.42
C VAL A 258 45.20 19.26 38.09
N GLU A 259 45.70 20.22 38.88
CA GLU A 259 44.87 21.21 39.56
C GLU A 259 44.20 22.16 38.57
N GLY A 260 44.92 22.54 37.50
CA GLY A 260 44.36 23.30 36.38
C GLY A 260 43.23 22.55 35.68
N PHE A 261 43.41 21.25 35.45
CA PHE A 261 42.41 20.39 34.83
C PHE A 261 41.13 20.25 35.69
N LEU A 262 41.28 20.04 37.01
CA LEU A 262 40.13 19.94 37.91
C LEU A 262 39.39 21.27 38.07
N GLY A 263 40.13 22.39 38.19
CA GLY A 263 39.53 23.72 38.26
C GLY A 263 38.78 24.08 36.98
N ALA A 264 39.35 23.76 35.82
CA ALA A 264 38.70 23.96 34.53
C ALA A 264 37.36 23.23 34.43
N TRP A 265 37.26 22.00 34.95
CA TRP A 265 36.01 21.24 34.96
C TRP A 265 34.89 21.98 35.72
N ILE A 266 35.17 22.45 36.94
CA ILE A 266 34.20 23.17 37.76
C ILE A 266 33.74 24.46 37.05
N PHE A 267 34.67 25.28 36.56
CA PHE A 267 34.33 26.52 35.87
C PHE A 267 33.59 26.28 34.55
N THR A 268 33.94 25.22 33.81
CA THR A 268 33.26 24.86 32.55
C THR A 268 31.83 24.41 32.80
N VAL A 269 31.55 23.71 33.90
CA VAL A 269 30.18 23.34 34.31
C VAL A 269 29.35 24.58 34.64
N ILE A 270 29.90 25.50 35.44
CA ILE A 270 29.23 26.76 35.82
C ILE A 270 28.95 27.60 34.57
N PHE A 271 29.96 27.78 33.71
CA PHE A 271 29.85 28.53 32.46
C PHE A 271 28.84 27.89 31.51
N GLY A 272 28.87 26.57 31.35
CA GLY A 272 27.91 25.84 30.52
C GLY A 272 26.47 26.05 30.97
N CYS A 273 26.21 25.91 32.27
CA CYS A 273 24.88 26.17 32.83
C CYS A 273 24.43 27.62 32.59
N ALA A 274 25.30 28.60 32.80
CA ALA A 274 24.99 30.00 32.55
C ALA A 274 24.71 30.28 31.06
N MET A 275 25.59 29.79 30.18
CA MET A 275 25.49 30.00 28.73
C MET A 275 24.24 29.32 28.14
N ALA A 276 23.93 28.09 28.54
CA ALA A 276 22.73 27.40 28.10
C ALA A 276 21.46 28.19 28.45
N ASN A 277 21.38 28.76 29.66
CA ASN A 277 20.24 29.58 30.09
C ASN A 277 20.07 30.87 29.27
N VAL A 278 21.17 31.44 28.76
CA VAL A 278 21.12 32.60 27.88
C VAL A 278 20.66 32.20 26.47
N LEU A 279 21.29 31.17 25.89
CA LEU A 279 21.03 30.75 24.50
C LEU A 279 19.61 30.21 24.30
N MET A 280 19.06 29.48 25.28
CA MET A 280 17.70 28.92 25.19
C MET A 280 16.60 29.97 25.07
N ARG A 281 16.86 31.25 25.39
CA ARG A 281 15.88 32.33 25.27
C ARG A 281 15.66 32.79 23.82
N TYR A 282 16.56 32.44 22.92
CA TYR A 282 16.58 32.95 21.55
C TYR A 282 16.32 31.83 20.54
N LYS A 283 15.21 31.92 19.82
CA LYS A 283 14.80 30.94 18.79
C LYS A 283 15.87 30.69 17.72
N TYR A 284 16.62 31.74 17.33
CA TYR A 284 17.73 31.64 16.38
C TYR A 284 18.77 30.57 16.77
N PHE A 285 19.03 30.37 18.07
CA PHE A 285 20.01 29.39 18.51
C PHE A 285 19.45 27.97 18.65
N ILE A 286 18.17 27.84 19.03
CA ILE A 286 17.57 26.55 19.37
C ILE A 286 16.82 25.88 18.21
N CYS A 287 16.46 26.63 17.17
CA CYS A 287 15.70 26.10 16.03
C CYS A 287 16.62 25.44 15.01
N PRO A 288 16.23 24.29 14.43
CA PRO A 288 16.93 23.69 13.31
C PRO A 288 16.76 24.55 12.04
N VAL A 289 17.72 24.42 11.12
CA VAL A 289 17.76 25.20 9.88
C VAL A 289 16.66 24.74 8.93
N ASN A 290 15.79 25.67 8.56
CA ASN A 290 14.79 25.51 7.51
C ASN A 290 15.05 26.43 6.30
N ASP A 291 15.76 27.55 6.51
CA ASP A 291 16.19 28.48 5.47
C ASP A 291 17.67 28.85 5.69
N LEU A 292 18.48 28.70 4.63
CA LEU A 292 19.91 29.04 4.64
C LEU A 292 20.15 30.56 4.64
N GLY A 293 19.16 31.36 4.20
CA GLY A 293 19.23 32.82 4.20
C GLY A 293 18.92 33.47 5.54
N ALA A 294 18.46 32.70 6.53
CA ALA A 294 18.07 33.22 7.84
C ALA A 294 19.29 33.70 8.66
N ASN A 295 19.19 34.92 9.17
CA ASN A 295 20.16 35.58 10.04
C ASN A 295 19.53 35.92 11.40
N ILE A 296 20.30 36.53 12.31
CA ILE A 296 19.81 36.85 13.67
C ILE A 296 18.63 37.85 13.67
N TRP A 297 18.49 38.67 12.63
CA TRP A 297 17.46 39.71 12.52
C TRP A 297 16.16 39.17 11.90
N THR A 298 16.27 38.28 10.92
CA THR A 298 15.11 37.60 10.33
C THR A 298 14.57 36.51 11.26
N GLY A 299 15.45 35.91 12.07
CA GLY A 299 15.12 34.82 12.97
C GLY A 299 14.80 33.51 12.25
N LEU A 300 14.58 32.45 13.02
CA LEU A 300 13.99 31.19 12.55
C LEU A 300 12.73 30.91 13.36
N GLU A 301 11.71 30.40 12.68
CA GLU A 301 10.49 29.92 13.31
C GLU A 301 10.46 28.39 13.36
N CYS A 302 10.35 27.86 14.57
CA CYS A 302 10.16 26.44 14.81
C CYS A 302 9.37 26.22 16.12
N VAL A 303 8.87 25.00 16.30
CA VAL A 303 8.41 24.53 17.61
C VAL A 303 9.64 24.08 18.40
N PRO A 304 9.99 24.73 19.54
CA PRO A 304 11.16 24.37 20.32
C PRO A 304 11.18 22.89 20.71
N ASN A 305 12.36 22.27 20.70
CA ASN A 305 12.52 20.93 21.25
C ASN A 305 12.17 20.97 22.77
N PRO A 306 11.35 20.04 23.28
CA PRO A 306 10.99 19.95 24.70
C PRO A 306 12.16 19.96 25.69
N VAL A 307 13.37 19.59 25.25
CA VAL A 307 14.60 19.71 26.05
C VAL A 307 14.84 21.14 26.55
N PHE A 308 14.37 22.16 25.81
CA PHE A 308 14.52 23.57 26.15
C PHE A 308 13.35 24.13 26.97
N LEU A 309 12.26 23.37 27.12
CA LEU A 309 11.09 23.81 27.86
C LEU A 309 11.23 23.45 29.35
N PRO A 310 10.81 24.33 30.27
CA PRO A 310 10.86 24.05 31.70
C PRO A 310 9.92 22.89 32.05
N HIS A 311 10.45 21.88 32.74
CA HIS A 311 9.68 20.75 33.26
C HIS A 311 9.66 20.81 34.80
N THR A 312 8.52 20.44 35.39
CA THR A 312 8.38 20.36 36.85
C THR A 312 8.75 18.96 37.31
N TYR A 313 9.76 18.84 38.17
CA TYR A 313 10.21 17.56 38.73
C TYR A 313 9.68 17.42 40.15
N HIS A 314 9.00 16.30 40.42
CA HIS A 314 8.51 15.96 41.76
C HIS A 314 9.53 15.09 42.47
N LEU A 315 9.97 15.52 43.65
CA LEU A 315 10.94 14.77 44.45
C LEU A 315 10.24 13.69 45.29
N PRO A 316 10.86 12.51 45.49
CA PRO A 316 10.35 11.51 46.41
C PRO A 316 10.34 12.02 47.86
N ILE A 317 9.51 11.38 48.70
CA ILE A 317 9.13 11.78 50.08
C ILE A 317 10.31 12.11 51.03
N TRP A 318 11.53 11.67 50.69
CA TRP A 318 12.75 11.86 51.47
C TRP A 318 13.28 13.31 51.51
N PHE A 319 12.75 14.23 50.70
CA PHE A 319 13.10 15.65 50.74
C PHE A 319 11.95 16.50 51.36
N PRO A 320 11.86 16.64 52.69
CA PRO A 320 10.69 17.21 53.36
C PRO A 320 10.44 18.70 53.09
N TYR A 321 11.46 19.45 52.64
CA TYR A 321 11.38 20.91 52.47
C TYR A 321 11.12 21.39 51.02
N ILE A 322 11.30 20.53 50.01
CA ILE A 322 11.11 20.90 48.59
C ILE A 322 10.28 19.80 47.90
N LYS A 323 9.00 20.10 47.59
CA LYS A 323 8.08 19.14 46.95
C LYS A 323 8.27 19.04 45.43
N SER A 324 8.70 20.13 44.80
CA SER A 324 8.93 20.19 43.36
C SER A 324 9.86 21.33 43.01
N PHE A 325 10.61 21.19 41.92
CA PHE A 325 11.41 22.26 41.34
C PHE A 325 11.27 22.28 39.82
N VAL A 326 11.46 23.45 39.22
CA VAL A 326 11.31 23.67 37.78
C VAL A 326 12.70 23.82 37.17
N MET A 327 13.03 22.97 36.21
CA MET A 327 14.26 23.07 35.44
C MET A 327 14.01 22.64 33.99
N ALA A 328 14.76 23.21 33.05
CA ALA A 328 14.75 22.71 31.67
C ALA A 328 15.66 21.47 31.58
N PRO A 329 15.23 20.37 30.92
CA PRO A 329 16.07 19.17 30.76
C PRO A 329 17.46 19.46 30.17
N MET A 330 17.59 20.49 29.33
CA MET A 330 18.87 20.95 28.78
C MET A 330 19.92 21.25 29.85
N GLN A 331 19.50 21.69 31.04
CA GLN A 331 20.42 21.94 32.16
C GLN A 331 21.04 20.65 32.73
N ILE A 332 20.42 19.49 32.53
CA ILE A 332 21.03 18.19 32.88
C ILE A 332 22.03 17.80 31.80
N HIS A 333 21.64 17.92 30.53
CA HIS A 333 22.50 17.56 29.41
C HIS A 333 23.77 18.42 29.37
N ILE A 334 23.69 19.71 29.71
CA ILE A 334 24.88 20.58 29.72
C ILE A 334 25.93 20.15 30.75
N LEU A 335 25.53 19.52 31.87
CA LEU A 335 26.49 18.95 32.83
C LEU A 335 27.34 17.87 32.17
N LEU A 336 26.72 17.03 31.34
CA LEU A 336 27.41 15.97 30.61
C LEU A 336 28.30 16.53 29.50
N PHE A 337 27.83 17.53 28.75
CA PHE A 337 28.64 18.22 27.74
C PHE A 337 29.86 18.92 28.36
N ALA A 338 29.67 19.67 29.46
CA ALA A 338 30.76 20.34 30.15
C ALA A 338 31.76 19.34 30.75
N THR A 339 31.27 18.23 31.28
CA THR A 339 32.12 17.15 31.80
C THR A 339 32.93 16.50 30.68
N PHE A 340 32.31 16.20 29.53
CA PHE A 340 33.04 15.64 28.39
C PHE A 340 34.06 16.62 27.81
N ALA A 341 33.68 17.90 27.65
CA ALA A 341 34.55 18.96 27.15
C ALA A 341 35.79 19.17 28.02
N SER A 342 35.68 18.95 29.33
CA SER A 342 36.79 19.08 30.26
C SER A 342 37.60 17.80 30.42
N LEU A 343 36.94 16.65 30.61
CA LEU A 343 37.64 15.42 30.96
C LEU A 343 38.18 14.66 29.74
N ILE A 344 37.44 14.65 28.63
CA ILE A 344 37.73 13.77 27.48
C ILE A 344 38.23 14.55 26.27
N ALA A 345 37.59 15.68 25.91
CA ALA A 345 37.98 16.44 24.72
C ALA A 345 39.48 16.86 24.68
N PRO A 346 40.14 17.21 25.82
CA PRO A 346 41.57 17.56 25.81
C PRO A 346 42.51 16.43 25.37
N PHE A 347 42.05 15.17 25.37
CA PHE A 347 42.82 14.05 24.82
C PHE A 347 43.02 14.15 23.31
N GLY A 348 42.16 14.85 22.58
CA GLY A 348 42.40 15.21 21.17
C GLY A 348 43.67 16.04 21.02
N GLY A 349 43.83 17.06 21.87
CA GLY A 349 45.04 17.88 21.88
C GLY A 349 46.29 17.15 22.38
N PHE A 350 46.15 16.17 23.30
CA PHE A 350 47.26 15.29 23.67
C PHE A 350 47.70 14.40 22.50
N PHE A 351 46.75 13.82 21.77
CA PHE A 351 47.01 13.01 20.59
C PHE A 351 47.72 13.83 19.50
N ALA A 352 47.19 15.01 19.17
CA ALA A 352 47.80 15.94 18.22
C ALA A 352 49.21 16.35 18.65
N SER A 353 49.40 16.66 19.94
CA SER A 353 50.74 16.93 20.50
C SER A 353 51.69 15.75 20.34
N GLY A 354 51.22 14.51 20.54
CA GLY A 354 52.00 13.29 20.33
C GLY A 354 52.53 13.16 18.91
N LEU A 355 51.66 13.38 17.91
CA LEU A 355 52.06 13.39 16.50
C LEU A 355 53.14 14.44 16.24
N LYS A 356 52.97 15.67 16.74
CA LYS A 356 53.95 16.75 16.57
C LYS A 356 55.33 16.39 17.12
N ARG A 357 55.39 15.76 18.30
CA ARG A 357 56.67 15.34 18.91
C ARG A 357 57.35 14.23 18.11
N THR A 358 56.59 13.27 17.58
CA THR A 358 57.13 12.17 16.76
C THR A 358 57.80 12.69 15.48
N PHE A 359 57.23 13.72 14.84
CA PHE A 359 57.79 14.34 13.64
C PHE A 359 58.76 15.50 13.92
N LYS A 360 59.09 15.76 15.19
CA LYS A 360 59.97 16.87 15.64
C LYS A 360 59.51 18.25 15.15
N ILE A 361 58.20 18.45 15.01
CA ILE A 361 57.58 19.73 14.67
C ILE A 361 56.92 20.34 15.92
N LYS A 362 56.74 21.67 15.91
CA LYS A 362 56.11 22.39 17.03
C LYS A 362 54.61 22.62 16.82
N ASP A 363 54.26 23.04 15.61
CA ASP A 363 52.91 23.41 15.16
C ASP A 363 52.65 22.71 13.80
N PHE A 364 51.39 22.45 13.44
CA PHE A 364 51.04 21.75 12.19
C PHE A 364 51.24 22.62 10.94
N GLY A 365 51.31 23.94 11.11
CA GLY A 365 51.58 24.93 10.06
C GLY A 365 51.66 26.35 10.63
N ASP A 366 51.73 27.34 9.73
CA ASP A 366 51.82 28.77 10.07
C ASP A 366 50.61 29.55 9.50
N SER A 367 49.44 28.90 9.43
CA SER A 367 48.26 29.44 8.75
C SER A 367 47.66 30.69 9.41
N ILE A 368 47.89 30.89 10.72
CA ILE A 368 47.45 32.09 11.44
C ILE A 368 48.68 32.81 12.00
N PRO A 369 48.93 34.07 11.57
CA PRO A 369 50.08 34.83 12.06
C PRO A 369 50.11 34.93 13.58
N GLY A 370 51.23 34.50 14.18
CA GLY A 370 51.44 34.48 15.63
C GLY A 370 50.72 33.37 16.41
N HIS A 371 49.83 32.58 15.79
CA HIS A 371 49.03 31.55 16.48
C HIS A 371 49.33 30.11 16.05
N GLY A 372 50.11 29.90 14.98
CA GLY A 372 50.45 28.58 14.47
C GLY A 372 49.41 28.04 13.49
N GLY A 373 49.23 26.72 13.47
CA GLY A 373 48.33 26.04 12.54
C GLY A 373 46.87 26.10 12.98
N ILE A 374 45.94 26.00 12.03
CA ILE A 374 44.51 25.88 12.36
C ILE A 374 44.23 24.54 13.04
N THR A 375 44.96 23.48 12.66
CA THR A 375 44.82 22.13 13.24
C THR A 375 45.15 22.13 14.73
N ASP A 376 46.12 22.96 15.16
CA ASP A 376 46.49 23.13 16.57
C ASP A 376 45.38 23.76 17.42
N ARG A 377 44.36 24.34 16.81
CA ARG A 377 43.22 24.98 17.49
C ARG A 377 41.95 24.14 17.45
N MET A 378 41.90 23.16 16.56
CA MET A 378 40.71 22.35 16.28
C MET A 378 40.82 20.91 16.79
N ASP A 379 41.97 20.49 17.29
CA ASP A 379 42.24 19.13 17.77
C ASP A 379 41.27 18.65 18.87
N CYS A 380 40.99 19.49 19.87
CA CYS A 380 39.96 19.24 20.89
C CYS A 380 38.54 19.46 20.35
N GLN A 381 38.37 20.39 19.41
CA GLN A 381 37.06 20.79 18.86
C GLN A 381 36.44 19.70 17.98
N PHE A 382 37.23 18.97 17.20
CA PHE A 382 36.73 17.87 16.37
C PHE A 382 36.09 16.77 17.23
N ILE A 383 36.76 16.34 18.30
CA ILE A 383 36.23 15.33 19.22
C ILE A 383 34.98 15.83 19.93
N MET A 384 34.98 17.09 20.38
CA MET A 384 33.82 17.69 21.04
C MET A 384 32.63 17.79 20.09
N GLY A 385 32.86 18.21 18.84
CA GLY A 385 31.83 18.30 17.81
C GLY A 385 31.22 16.94 17.45
N PHE A 386 32.05 15.90 17.34
CA PHE A 386 31.58 14.54 17.13
C PHE A 386 30.73 14.05 18.31
N PHE A 387 31.19 14.27 19.55
CA PHE A 387 30.42 13.93 20.75
C PHE A 387 29.08 14.66 20.79
N ALA A 388 29.06 15.97 20.51
CA ALA A 388 27.85 16.77 20.51
C ALA A 388 26.79 16.19 19.56
N TYR A 389 27.21 15.80 18.36
CA TYR A 389 26.34 15.18 17.36
C TYR A 389 25.80 13.82 17.81
N MET A 390 26.70 12.93 18.25
CA MET A 390 26.32 11.59 18.74
C MET A 390 25.37 11.67 19.93
N TYR A 391 25.67 12.56 20.89
CA TYR A 391 24.86 12.74 22.08
C TYR A 391 23.49 13.32 21.73
N TYR A 392 23.44 14.34 20.87
CA TYR A 392 22.19 14.93 20.40
C TYR A 392 21.29 13.86 19.76
N HIS A 393 21.79 13.13 18.76
CA HIS A 393 20.98 12.12 18.08
C HIS A 393 20.57 10.93 18.94
N SER A 394 21.32 10.63 20.01
CA SER A 394 21.00 9.51 20.90
C SER A 394 19.98 9.86 21.98
N PHE A 395 20.07 11.07 22.55
CA PHE A 395 19.35 11.43 23.78
C PHE A 395 18.40 12.61 23.64
N ILE A 396 18.55 13.45 22.61
CA ILE A 396 17.86 14.74 22.50
C ILE A 396 17.00 14.83 21.23
N ALA A 397 17.49 14.31 20.12
CA ALA A 397 16.79 14.33 18.85
C ALA A 397 15.43 13.64 18.97
N GLN A 398 14.40 14.32 18.50
CA GLN A 398 13.07 13.76 18.42
C GLN A 398 12.83 13.24 17.02
N ASN A 399 12.75 11.93 16.87
CA ASN A 399 12.24 11.31 15.65
C ASN A 399 10.73 11.54 15.59
N LYS A 400 10.30 12.77 15.26
CA LYS A 400 8.91 13.05 14.92
C LYS A 400 8.64 12.36 13.61
N VAL A 401 8.18 11.12 13.67
CA VAL A 401 7.75 10.40 12.48
C VAL A 401 6.58 11.18 11.90
N SER A 402 6.77 11.81 10.75
CA SER A 402 5.70 12.54 10.09
C SER A 402 4.66 11.52 9.62
N LEU A 403 3.37 11.88 9.69
CA LEU A 403 2.31 11.00 9.20
C LEU A 403 2.57 10.56 7.75
N GLY A 404 3.08 11.48 6.91
CA GLY A 404 3.49 11.18 5.54
C GLY A 404 4.62 10.15 5.47
N GLY A 405 5.64 10.24 6.32
CA GLY A 405 6.75 9.27 6.38
C GLY A 405 6.31 7.90 6.88
N VAL A 406 5.41 7.84 7.88
CA VAL A 406 4.79 6.57 8.31
C VAL A 406 4.01 5.96 7.15
N ILE A 407 3.18 6.75 6.47
CA ILE A 407 2.36 6.27 5.36
C ILE A 407 3.24 5.78 4.20
N GLU A 408 4.29 6.52 3.83
CA GLU A 408 5.24 6.11 2.79
C GLU A 408 5.95 4.80 3.17
N GLN A 409 6.43 4.67 4.41
CA GLN A 409 7.07 3.46 4.91
C GLN A 409 6.11 2.26 4.96
N VAL A 410 4.84 2.50 5.29
CA VAL A 410 3.79 1.47 5.29
C VAL A 410 3.43 1.05 3.86
N ILE A 411 3.32 1.99 2.93
CA ILE A 411 2.99 1.71 1.52
C ILE A 411 4.12 0.98 0.81
N THR A 412 5.36 1.41 1.02
CA THR A 412 6.53 0.89 0.29
C THR A 412 7.21 -0.29 0.99
N GLY A 413 7.12 -0.35 2.32
CA GLY A 413 7.84 -1.32 3.15
C GLY A 413 7.02 -2.50 3.64
N LEU A 414 5.68 -2.44 3.58
CA LEU A 414 4.81 -3.53 4.02
C LEU A 414 4.00 -4.14 2.86
N THR A 415 3.76 -5.44 2.94
CA THR A 415 2.82 -6.14 2.07
C THR A 415 1.37 -5.70 2.35
N PRO A 416 0.43 -5.85 1.40
CA PRO A 416 -0.98 -5.52 1.63
C PRO A 416 -1.59 -6.23 2.86
N GLU A 417 -1.15 -7.44 3.16
CA GLU A 417 -1.57 -8.21 4.34
C GLU A 417 -1.07 -7.57 5.65
N GLU A 418 0.21 -7.20 5.71
CA GLU A 418 0.82 -6.52 6.87
C GLU A 418 0.24 -5.12 7.07
N GLN A 419 -0.10 -4.40 5.99
CA GLN A 419 -0.80 -3.11 6.05
C GLN A 419 -2.17 -3.26 6.74
N MET A 420 -2.91 -4.32 6.44
CA MET A 420 -4.19 -4.60 7.08
C MET A 420 -4.05 -4.98 8.55
N GLU A 421 -3.00 -5.72 8.91
CA GLU A 421 -2.68 -6.05 10.30
C GLU A 421 -2.32 -4.79 11.11
N LEU A 422 -1.55 -3.89 10.52
CA LEU A 422 -1.23 -2.59 11.11
C LEU A 422 -2.50 -1.76 11.38
N VAL A 423 -3.40 -1.67 10.41
CA VAL A 423 -4.68 -0.94 10.57
C VAL A 423 -5.54 -1.56 11.69
N LYS A 424 -5.55 -2.89 11.83
CA LYS A 424 -6.20 -3.59 12.96
C LYS A 424 -5.59 -3.24 14.30
N GLY A 425 -4.26 -3.29 14.40
CA GLY A 425 -3.52 -2.95 15.62
C GLY A 425 -3.76 -1.52 16.07
N ILE A 426 -3.66 -0.56 15.14
CA ILE A 426 -3.91 0.86 15.40
C ILE A 426 -5.36 1.11 15.81
N SER A 427 -6.34 0.52 15.09
CA SER A 427 -7.76 0.70 15.42
C SER A 427 -8.07 0.21 16.84
N LYS A 428 -7.55 -0.96 17.23
CA LYS A 428 -7.71 -1.50 18.59
C LYS A 428 -7.08 -0.61 19.65
N HIS A 429 -5.90 -0.05 19.37
CA HIS A 429 -5.23 0.88 20.27
C HIS A 429 -6.07 2.16 20.49
N LEU A 430 -6.62 2.72 19.42
CA LEU A 430 -7.45 3.93 19.48
C LEU A 430 -8.78 3.72 20.20
N VAL A 431 -9.39 2.53 20.07
CA VAL A 431 -10.57 2.14 20.88
C VAL A 431 -10.22 2.08 22.36
N ASN A 432 -9.10 1.45 22.72
CA ASN A 432 -8.65 1.35 24.11
C ASN A 432 -8.33 2.72 24.75
N GLN A 433 -7.93 3.70 23.95
CA GLN A 433 -7.73 5.08 24.40
C GLN A 433 -9.01 5.93 24.39
N GLY A 434 -10.15 5.37 23.96
CA GLY A 434 -11.43 6.10 23.89
C GLY A 434 -11.49 7.16 22.78
N VAL A 435 -10.56 7.12 21.81
CA VAL A 435 -10.49 8.10 20.72
C VAL A 435 -11.50 7.79 19.61
N ILE A 436 -11.75 6.51 19.34
CA ILE A 436 -12.76 6.04 18.39
C ILE A 436 -13.69 5.02 19.05
N THR A 437 -14.96 4.98 18.63
CA THR A 437 -15.93 3.99 19.12
C THR A 437 -15.71 2.62 18.45
N GLU A 438 -16.10 1.54 19.13
CA GLU A 438 -16.06 0.18 18.56
C GLU A 438 -16.77 0.10 17.20
N GLY A 439 -17.85 0.86 17.00
CA GLY A 439 -18.56 0.94 15.72
C GLY A 439 -17.70 1.43 14.56
N VAL A 440 -16.85 2.44 14.78
CA VAL A 440 -15.93 2.98 13.77
C VAL A 440 -14.80 2.00 13.47
N SER A 441 -14.21 1.38 14.49
CA SER A 441 -13.21 0.33 14.29
C SER A 441 -13.79 -0.84 13.49
N THR A 442 -15.04 -1.23 13.76
CA THR A 442 -15.70 -2.31 13.03
C THR A 442 -15.97 -1.94 11.57
N ALA A 443 -16.25 -0.67 11.27
CA ALA A 443 -16.45 -0.19 9.91
C ALA A 443 -15.15 -0.13 9.10
N VAL A 444 -14.06 0.40 9.68
CA VAL A 444 -12.74 0.52 9.03
C VAL A 444 -12.12 -0.85 8.77
N LEU A 445 -12.32 -1.82 9.67
CA LEU A 445 -11.75 -3.17 9.57
C LEU A 445 -12.55 -4.13 8.68
N LYS A 446 -13.71 -3.70 8.16
CA LYS A 446 -14.56 -4.50 7.29
C LYS A 446 -14.24 -4.26 5.80
N ARG A 447 -13.06 -4.69 5.34
CA ARG A 447 -12.98 -5.27 3.99
C ARG A 447 -13.28 -6.75 4.14
N GLY A 448 -14.56 -7.08 3.94
CA GLY A 448 -15.10 -8.43 4.16
C GLY A 448 -16.52 -8.46 4.73
N ALA A 449 -17.18 -7.32 4.94
CA ALA A 449 -18.63 -7.33 5.04
C ALA A 449 -19.18 -7.15 3.63
N HIS A 450 -19.68 -8.26 3.07
CA HIS A 450 -20.50 -8.20 1.86
C HIS A 450 -21.54 -7.08 2.01
N LEU A 451 -21.64 -6.19 1.02
CA LEU A 451 -22.80 -5.32 0.81
C LEU A 451 -24.05 -6.17 0.96
N ALA A 452 -24.95 -5.75 1.86
CA ALA A 452 -26.16 -6.51 2.14
C ALA A 452 -26.96 -6.67 0.84
N PRO A 453 -27.57 -7.84 0.58
CA PRO A 453 -28.41 -8.03 -0.59
C PRO A 453 -29.56 -7.03 -0.59
N ILE A 454 -29.91 -6.52 -1.76
CA ILE A 454 -31.07 -5.64 -1.95
C ILE A 454 -32.29 -6.53 -2.21
N HIS A 455 -33.34 -6.34 -1.43
CA HIS A 455 -34.55 -7.16 -1.48
C HIS A 455 -35.74 -6.35 -2.00
N TYR A 456 -36.42 -6.88 -3.02
CA TYR A 456 -37.62 -6.31 -3.63
C TYR A 456 -38.81 -7.25 -3.51
N THR A 457 -39.91 -6.70 -3.01
CA THR A 457 -41.26 -6.88 -3.55
C THR A 457 -41.39 -7.53 -4.90
N ILE A 458 -41.89 -8.76 -5.01
CA ILE A 458 -42.53 -9.17 -6.26
C ILE A 458 -43.96 -9.63 -6.05
N SER A 459 -44.84 -9.18 -6.93
CA SER A 459 -46.24 -9.59 -6.98
C SER A 459 -46.63 -10.03 -8.38
N ARG A 460 -47.62 -10.92 -8.48
CA ARG A 460 -48.15 -11.44 -9.74
C ARG A 460 -49.31 -10.59 -10.24
N ARG A 461 -49.20 -10.02 -11.44
CA ARG A 461 -50.29 -9.23 -12.05
C ARG A 461 -51.50 -10.11 -12.31
N GLY A 462 -52.69 -9.65 -11.95
CA GLY A 462 -53.93 -10.40 -12.16
C GLY A 462 -54.12 -11.61 -11.24
N GLY A 463 -53.32 -11.77 -10.17
CA GLY A 463 -53.45 -12.89 -9.23
C GLY A 463 -52.75 -14.16 -9.72
N SER A 464 -53.07 -15.33 -9.15
CA SER A 464 -52.56 -16.63 -9.65
C SER A 464 -53.28 -17.03 -10.94
N LEU A 465 -52.73 -17.95 -11.73
CA LEU A 465 -53.48 -18.55 -12.85
C LEU A 465 -54.83 -19.07 -12.31
N ASP A 466 -55.92 -18.54 -12.83
CA ASP A 466 -57.28 -18.89 -12.39
C ASP A 466 -57.58 -20.32 -12.85
N ILE A 467 -57.47 -21.26 -11.91
CA ILE A 467 -57.74 -22.68 -12.16
C ILE A 467 -59.07 -23.00 -11.49
N SER A 468 -60.13 -22.93 -12.31
CA SER A 468 -61.48 -23.38 -11.97
C SER A 468 -61.56 -24.90 -11.85
N ASP A 469 -62.67 -25.41 -11.28
CA ASP A 469 -62.91 -26.86 -11.17
C ASP A 469 -62.85 -27.55 -12.55
N THR A 470 -63.23 -26.84 -13.63
CA THR A 470 -63.09 -27.30 -15.02
C THR A 470 -62.02 -26.49 -15.76
N ALA A 471 -61.21 -27.13 -16.59
CA ALA A 471 -60.16 -26.50 -17.39
C ALA A 471 -60.75 -25.61 -18.50
N ASN A 472 -60.34 -24.35 -18.55
CA ASN A 472 -60.71 -23.42 -19.62
C ASN A 472 -59.73 -23.54 -20.79
N PHE A 473 -59.99 -24.47 -21.71
CA PHE A 473 -59.09 -24.73 -22.85
C PHE A 473 -58.83 -23.51 -23.74
N SER A 474 -59.81 -22.61 -23.91
CA SER A 474 -59.62 -21.38 -24.69
C SER A 474 -58.57 -20.46 -24.05
N ALA A 475 -58.65 -20.26 -22.73
CA ALA A 475 -57.66 -19.48 -21.99
C ALA A 475 -56.29 -20.18 -21.97
N LEU A 476 -56.25 -21.49 -21.75
CA LEU A 476 -55.02 -22.28 -21.72
C LEU A 476 -54.31 -22.26 -23.08
N HIS A 477 -55.04 -22.41 -24.18
CA HIS A 477 -54.47 -22.35 -25.53
C HIS A 477 -53.97 -20.94 -25.86
N GLY A 478 -54.70 -19.89 -25.46
CA GLY A 478 -54.26 -18.50 -25.61
C GLY A 478 -52.91 -18.25 -24.91
N HIS A 479 -52.79 -18.66 -23.64
CA HIS A 479 -51.53 -18.56 -22.91
C HIS A 479 -50.39 -19.35 -23.58
N LEU A 480 -50.67 -20.57 -24.06
CA LEU A 480 -49.64 -21.41 -24.69
C LEU A 480 -49.13 -20.81 -26.00
N GLN A 481 -50.03 -20.36 -26.88
CA GLN A 481 -49.66 -19.68 -28.14
C GLN A 481 -48.83 -18.42 -27.87
N GLU A 482 -49.20 -17.65 -26.86
CA GLU A 482 -48.48 -16.43 -26.47
C GLU A 482 -47.05 -16.75 -26.00
N ILE A 483 -46.89 -17.75 -25.12
CA ILE A 483 -45.57 -18.20 -24.67
C ILE A 483 -44.74 -18.67 -25.86
N GLU A 484 -45.32 -19.51 -26.72
CA GLU A 484 -44.61 -20.02 -27.89
C GLU A 484 -44.13 -18.88 -28.81
N SER A 485 -44.95 -17.84 -29.00
CA SER A 485 -44.58 -16.66 -29.80
C SER A 485 -43.38 -15.90 -29.22
N ARG A 486 -43.31 -15.74 -27.89
CA ARG A 486 -42.18 -15.06 -27.21
C ARG A 486 -40.88 -15.79 -27.47
N PHE A 487 -40.85 -17.10 -27.24
CA PHE A 487 -39.65 -17.90 -27.50
C PHE A 487 -39.28 -17.98 -28.99
N ALA A 488 -40.28 -17.97 -29.90
CA ALA A 488 -40.09 -17.99 -31.35
C ALA A 488 -39.51 -16.70 -31.93
N SER A 489 -39.59 -15.57 -31.21
CA SER A 489 -39.02 -14.29 -31.63
C SER A 489 -37.49 -14.16 -31.44
N THR A 490 -36.78 -15.28 -31.28
CA THR A 490 -35.31 -15.31 -31.25
C THR A 490 -34.72 -16.24 -32.31
N THR A 491 -33.49 -15.98 -32.72
CA THR A 491 -32.69 -16.78 -33.66
C THR A 491 -31.37 -17.21 -33.03
N ARG A 492 -30.81 -18.31 -33.53
CA ARG A 492 -29.43 -18.71 -33.25
C ARG A 492 -28.54 -18.22 -34.38
N GLU A 493 -27.46 -17.54 -34.03
CA GLU A 493 -26.45 -17.03 -34.96
C GLU A 493 -25.05 -17.49 -34.54
N LEU A 494 -24.15 -17.63 -35.50
CA LEU A 494 -22.74 -17.92 -35.25
C LEU A 494 -21.97 -16.61 -35.13
N GLU A 495 -21.40 -16.35 -33.95
CA GLU A 495 -20.57 -15.18 -33.68
C GLU A 495 -19.25 -15.63 -33.05
N LYS A 496 -18.12 -15.34 -33.72
CA LYS A 496 -16.75 -15.64 -33.23
C LYS A 496 -16.59 -17.09 -32.75
N ASN A 497 -16.99 -18.08 -33.57
CA ASN A 497 -16.99 -19.51 -33.27
C ASN A 497 -17.88 -19.97 -32.10
N THR A 498 -18.80 -19.11 -31.63
CA THR A 498 -19.78 -19.45 -30.61
C THR A 498 -21.20 -19.25 -31.14
N VAL A 499 -22.11 -20.15 -30.79
CA VAL A 499 -23.53 -19.98 -31.13
C VAL A 499 -24.14 -19.06 -30.09
N VAL A 500 -24.62 -17.89 -30.54
CA VAL A 500 -25.29 -16.88 -29.72
C VAL A 500 -26.77 -16.81 -30.10
N ARG A 501 -27.63 -16.48 -29.14
CA ARG A 501 -29.05 -16.23 -29.39
C ARG A 501 -29.29 -14.73 -29.48
N LYS A 502 -29.96 -14.30 -30.54
CA LYS A 502 -30.35 -12.89 -30.76
C LYS A 502 -31.85 -12.75 -30.87
N ALA A 503 -32.36 -11.59 -30.48
CA ALA A 503 -33.75 -11.21 -30.73
C ALA A 503 -33.95 -10.95 -32.24
N ARG A 504 -35.06 -11.43 -32.81
CA ARG A 504 -35.42 -11.13 -34.21
C ARG A 504 -35.81 -9.66 -34.33
N ARG A 505 -35.09 -8.89 -35.15
CA ARG A 505 -35.52 -7.55 -35.57
C ARG A 505 -36.50 -7.69 -36.74
N ARG A 506 -37.74 -7.21 -36.60
CA ARG A 506 -38.62 -7.05 -37.76
C ARG A 506 -38.11 -5.89 -38.61
N HIS A 507 -37.62 -6.18 -39.82
CA HIS A 507 -37.56 -5.19 -40.89
C HIS A 507 -38.99 -4.97 -41.40
N ASP A 508 -39.38 -3.71 -41.63
CA ASP A 508 -40.74 -3.23 -41.96
C ASP A 508 -41.78 -3.17 -40.82
N THR A 509 -41.69 -2.10 -40.04
CA THR A 509 -42.74 -1.07 -39.87
C THR A 509 -42.31 -0.11 -38.75
N GLN A 510 -42.37 1.19 -39.01
CA GLN A 510 -42.19 2.23 -37.99
C GLN A 510 -43.31 2.12 -36.95
N ALA A 511 -43.12 1.36 -35.86
CA ALA A 511 -43.74 1.57 -34.52
C ALA A 511 -43.59 0.37 -33.56
N GLU A 512 -43.25 -0.84 -34.00
CA GLU A 512 -43.21 -2.01 -33.08
C GLU A 512 -41.81 -2.62 -33.02
N THR A 513 -40.94 -2.09 -32.16
CA THR A 513 -39.95 -2.97 -31.51
C THR A 513 -40.77 -3.97 -30.69
N VAL A 514 -41.02 -5.15 -31.25
CA VAL A 514 -41.57 -6.27 -30.49
C VAL A 514 -40.50 -6.69 -29.49
N LEU A 515 -40.52 -6.03 -28.33
CA LEU A 515 -39.79 -6.46 -27.15
C LEU A 515 -40.26 -7.89 -26.84
N LEU A 516 -39.38 -8.72 -26.27
CA LEU A 516 -39.62 -10.18 -26.06
C LEU A 516 -40.81 -10.50 -25.10
N GLY A 517 -41.60 -9.50 -24.72
CA GLY A 517 -42.91 -9.58 -24.07
C GLY A 517 -43.64 -8.24 -24.15
N GLU A 518 -44.99 -8.25 -24.19
CA GLU A 518 -45.72 -7.02 -23.86
C GLU A 518 -45.68 -6.83 -22.35
N VAL A 519 -45.66 -5.56 -21.97
CA VAL A 519 -45.47 -5.16 -20.59
C VAL A 519 -46.80 -5.01 -19.88
N GLY A 520 -46.83 -5.30 -18.58
CA GLY A 520 -48.04 -5.15 -17.77
C GLY A 520 -49.07 -6.27 -17.98
N ARG A 521 -48.69 -7.38 -18.60
CA ARG A 521 -49.60 -8.51 -18.87
C ARG A 521 -50.06 -9.20 -17.58
N PRO A 522 -51.35 -9.59 -17.47
CA PRO A 522 -51.81 -10.49 -16.43
C PRO A 522 -51.00 -11.79 -16.45
N GLY A 523 -50.49 -12.20 -15.30
CA GLY A 523 -49.63 -13.37 -15.16
C GLY A 523 -48.15 -13.07 -14.93
N ASN A 524 -47.68 -11.88 -15.32
CA ASN A 524 -46.28 -11.50 -15.11
C ASN A 524 -46.00 -11.19 -13.64
N TRP A 525 -44.81 -11.58 -13.18
CA TRP A 525 -44.25 -11.12 -11.91
C TRP A 525 -43.60 -9.75 -12.10
N PHE A 526 -43.87 -8.81 -11.19
CA PHE A 526 -43.30 -7.46 -11.24
C PHE A 526 -42.76 -7.02 -9.89
N ALA A 527 -41.71 -6.19 -9.91
CA ALA A 527 -41.20 -5.45 -8.76
C ALA A 527 -41.54 -3.96 -8.86
N THR A 528 -41.71 -3.29 -7.73
CA THR A 528 -41.83 -1.82 -7.70
C THR A 528 -40.46 -1.22 -7.43
N LEU A 529 -39.94 -0.43 -8.38
CA LEU A 529 -38.61 0.17 -8.33
C LEU A 529 -38.72 1.70 -8.36
N GLU A 530 -37.80 2.39 -7.68
CA GLU A 530 -37.68 3.84 -7.71
C GLU A 530 -36.70 4.26 -8.81
N LEU A 531 -37.14 5.15 -9.72
CA LEU A 531 -36.35 5.63 -10.85
C LEU A 531 -36.40 7.16 -10.95
N GLY A 532 -35.24 7.78 -11.21
CA GLY A 532 -35.07 9.21 -11.47
C GLY A 532 -34.91 10.09 -10.23
N GLU A 533 -34.64 11.37 -10.45
CA GLU A 533 -34.65 12.43 -9.44
C GLU A 533 -35.59 13.56 -9.91
N PRO A 534 -36.72 13.82 -9.22
CA PRO A 534 -37.21 13.13 -8.03
C PRO A 534 -37.63 11.67 -8.30
N ALA A 535 -37.53 10.83 -7.26
CA ALA A 535 -37.81 9.40 -7.35
C ALA A 535 -39.27 9.11 -7.74
N GLN A 536 -39.46 8.25 -8.74
CA GLN A 536 -40.78 7.77 -9.17
C GLN A 536 -40.89 6.26 -8.97
N HIS A 537 -41.97 5.81 -8.34
CA HIS A 537 -42.25 4.38 -8.18
C HIS A 537 -42.84 3.78 -9.46
N ILE A 538 -42.10 2.87 -10.09
CA ILE A 538 -42.46 2.24 -11.36
C ILE A 538 -42.57 0.73 -11.17
N LYS A 539 -43.68 0.14 -11.63
CA LYS A 539 -43.90 -1.32 -11.62
C LYS A 539 -43.22 -1.97 -12.82
N MET A 540 -42.10 -2.65 -12.58
CA MET A 540 -41.28 -3.29 -13.60
C MET A 540 -41.48 -4.81 -13.62
N ASP A 541 -41.97 -5.36 -14.72
CA ASP A 541 -42.10 -6.80 -14.96
C ASP A 541 -40.73 -7.46 -15.03
N LEU A 542 -40.54 -8.58 -14.34
CA LEU A 542 -39.28 -9.32 -14.36
C LEU A 542 -39.23 -10.18 -15.64
N ASP A 543 -38.38 -9.85 -16.60
CA ASP A 543 -38.30 -10.60 -17.86
C ASP A 543 -36.95 -11.33 -18.01
N MET A 544 -36.99 -12.65 -17.93
CA MET A 544 -35.81 -13.52 -18.04
C MET A 544 -35.38 -13.77 -19.50
N LEU A 545 -36.15 -13.32 -20.49
CA LEU A 545 -35.88 -13.55 -21.91
C LEU A 545 -35.13 -12.41 -22.59
N THR A 546 -35.04 -11.23 -21.97
CA THR A 546 -34.36 -10.03 -22.48
C THR A 546 -33.30 -9.50 -21.52
N ALA A 547 -32.26 -8.85 -22.06
CA ALA A 547 -31.23 -8.17 -21.27
C ALA A 547 -31.52 -6.67 -21.09
N ASP A 548 -32.48 -6.12 -21.84
CA ASP A 548 -32.82 -4.70 -21.79
C ASP A 548 -33.70 -4.39 -20.58
N CYS A 549 -33.50 -3.22 -19.98
CA CYS A 549 -34.45 -2.64 -19.04
C CYS A 549 -35.14 -1.48 -19.73
N PHE A 550 -36.47 -1.44 -19.66
CA PHE A 550 -37.27 -0.42 -20.36
C PHE A 550 -38.37 0.11 -19.44
N ALA A 551 -38.56 1.43 -19.45
CA ALA A 551 -39.66 2.12 -18.80
C ALA A 551 -40.32 3.09 -19.80
N HIS A 552 -41.64 3.08 -19.88
CA HIS A 552 -42.38 3.99 -20.76
C HIS A 552 -42.28 5.45 -20.26
N CYS A 553 -41.65 6.32 -21.07
CA CYS A 553 -41.59 7.76 -20.83
C CYS A 553 -42.79 8.45 -21.51
N ARG A 554 -43.86 8.77 -20.76
CA ARG A 554 -45.11 9.42 -21.20
C ARG A 554 -45.91 8.67 -22.29
N PRO A 555 -47.03 8.00 -21.96
CA PRO A 555 -47.86 7.36 -22.97
C PRO A 555 -48.50 8.42 -23.88
N ALA A 556 -48.58 8.13 -25.19
CA ALA A 556 -49.33 8.94 -26.12
C ALA A 556 -50.82 8.98 -25.73
N GLN A 557 -51.52 10.07 -26.05
CA GLN A 557 -52.90 10.36 -25.58
C GLN A 557 -53.93 9.27 -25.92
N GLN A 558 -53.63 8.42 -26.91
CA GLN A 558 -54.44 7.28 -27.33
C GLN A 558 -54.37 6.07 -26.37
N TRP A 559 -53.39 6.05 -25.46
CA TRP A 559 -53.08 4.94 -24.55
C TRP A 559 -53.56 5.20 -23.12
N ILE A 560 -54.27 6.31 -22.89
CA ILE A 560 -54.72 6.75 -21.56
C ILE A 560 -55.78 5.81 -20.96
N ARG A 561 -56.60 5.14 -21.79
CA ARG A 561 -57.55 4.13 -21.31
C ARG A 561 -56.94 2.73 -21.13
N SER A 562 -55.69 2.53 -21.56
CA SER A 562 -54.89 1.31 -21.36
C SER A 562 -53.76 1.53 -20.33
N LEU A 563 -53.92 2.47 -19.40
CA LEU A 563 -52.89 2.82 -18.42
C LEU A 563 -52.74 1.83 -17.26
N GLY A 564 -53.73 0.99 -16.97
CA GLY A 564 -53.56 -0.14 -16.03
C GLY A 564 -52.42 -1.12 -16.41
N PRO A 565 -52.24 -1.43 -17.71
CA PRO A 565 -51.11 -2.21 -18.24
C PRO A 565 -49.92 -1.38 -18.78
N SER A 566 -49.80 -0.08 -18.52
CA SER A 566 -48.64 0.71 -18.98
C SER A 566 -47.36 0.28 -18.25
N GLY A 567 -46.66 -0.71 -18.81
CA GLY A 567 -45.66 -1.47 -18.10
C GLY A 567 -44.22 -1.03 -18.40
N ALA A 568 -43.36 -1.20 -17.40
CA ALA A 568 -41.91 -1.26 -17.55
C ALA A 568 -41.46 -2.71 -17.38
N TYR A 569 -40.32 -3.12 -17.93
CA TYR A 569 -39.74 -4.43 -17.62
C TYR A 569 -38.26 -4.33 -17.28
N LEU A 570 -37.84 -5.21 -16.38
CA LEU A 570 -36.49 -5.38 -15.89
C LEU A 570 -35.89 -6.61 -16.57
N GLY A 571 -34.92 -6.40 -17.46
CA GLY A 571 -34.24 -7.47 -18.18
C GLY A 571 -33.29 -8.25 -17.29
N LEU A 572 -33.55 -9.56 -17.15
CA LEU A 572 -32.80 -10.48 -16.31
C LEU A 572 -32.05 -11.55 -17.12
N ALA A 573 -32.06 -11.47 -18.45
CA ALA A 573 -31.28 -12.39 -19.28
C ALA A 573 -29.76 -12.17 -19.08
N PRO A 574 -28.97 -13.26 -19.07
CA PRO A 574 -27.56 -13.17 -18.71
C PRO A 574 -26.65 -12.71 -19.86
N SER A 575 -27.11 -12.73 -21.11
CA SER A 575 -26.32 -12.27 -22.27
C SER A 575 -26.89 -11.00 -22.88
N SER A 576 -26.00 -10.04 -23.14
CA SER A 576 -26.30 -8.85 -23.94
C SER A 576 -26.63 -9.19 -25.39
N SER A 577 -26.40 -10.42 -25.87
CA SER A 577 -26.83 -10.84 -27.21
C SER A 577 -28.34 -10.80 -27.40
N LEU A 578 -29.10 -10.87 -26.32
CA LEU A 578 -30.57 -10.74 -26.29
C LEU A 578 -31.04 -9.29 -26.17
N SER A 579 -30.11 -8.32 -26.07
CA SER A 579 -30.44 -6.90 -26.09
C SER A 579 -30.83 -6.47 -27.50
N GLN A 580 -32.00 -5.83 -27.61
CA GLN A 580 -32.44 -5.15 -28.83
C GLN A 580 -31.81 -3.74 -28.91
N LEU A 581 -31.57 -3.12 -27.75
CA LEU A 581 -31.02 -1.76 -27.61
C LEU A 581 -29.48 -1.71 -27.60
N ASN A 582 -28.81 -2.85 -27.75
CA ASN A 582 -27.35 -3.00 -27.68
C ASN A 582 -26.76 -2.54 -26.33
N THR A 583 -27.48 -2.78 -25.24
CA THR A 583 -27.08 -2.46 -23.86
C THR A 583 -26.44 -3.66 -23.16
N THR A 584 -25.59 -3.40 -22.15
CA THR A 584 -25.08 -4.45 -21.27
C THR A 584 -26.17 -4.91 -20.31
N SER A 585 -26.16 -6.19 -19.92
CA SER A 585 -27.15 -6.70 -18.96
C SER A 585 -27.08 -5.97 -17.62
N LEU A 586 -28.22 -5.86 -16.93
CA LEU A 586 -28.32 -5.19 -15.63
C LEU A 586 -27.24 -5.66 -14.64
N MET A 587 -27.03 -6.99 -14.55
CA MET A 587 -26.02 -7.55 -13.65
C MET A 587 -24.61 -7.07 -13.99
N ASN A 588 -24.24 -7.01 -15.27
CA ASN A 588 -22.92 -6.49 -15.65
C ASN A 588 -22.78 -5.01 -15.29
N GLN A 589 -23.83 -4.21 -15.46
CA GLN A 589 -23.82 -2.79 -15.05
C GLN A 589 -23.64 -2.63 -13.54
N LEU A 590 -24.37 -3.40 -12.73
CA LEU A 590 -24.29 -3.34 -11.26
C LEU A 590 -22.91 -3.77 -10.75
N ILE A 591 -22.30 -4.78 -11.38
CA ILE A 591 -20.98 -5.25 -11.01
C ILE A 591 -19.89 -4.27 -11.46
N GLU A 592 -19.99 -3.71 -12.67
CA GLU A 592 -19.04 -2.70 -13.18
C GLU A 592 -19.06 -1.42 -12.35
N LYS A 593 -20.21 -1.06 -11.78
CA LYS A 593 -20.34 0.08 -10.86
C LYS A 593 -20.09 -0.25 -9.39
N GLU A 594 -19.66 -1.48 -9.07
CA GLU A 594 -19.37 -1.92 -7.70
C GLU A 594 -20.55 -1.71 -6.72
N ILE A 595 -21.79 -1.80 -7.20
CA ILE A 595 -23.01 -1.65 -6.37
C ILE A 595 -23.31 -2.92 -5.58
N ILE A 596 -22.81 -4.08 -6.03
CA ILE A 596 -23.04 -5.39 -5.41
C ILE A 596 -21.75 -6.19 -5.30
N ASP A 597 -21.57 -6.89 -4.16
CA ASP A 597 -20.39 -7.72 -3.90
C ASP A 597 -20.53 -9.15 -4.42
N LEU A 598 -21.73 -9.71 -4.33
CA LEU A 598 -22.05 -11.01 -4.91
C LEU A 598 -22.72 -10.79 -6.27
N PRO A 599 -22.11 -11.23 -7.38
CA PRO A 599 -22.63 -10.97 -8.71
C PRO A 599 -23.75 -11.96 -9.06
N MET A 600 -24.83 -11.91 -8.27
CA MET A 600 -25.95 -12.82 -8.37
C MET A 600 -27.27 -12.16 -8.00
N TRP A 601 -28.36 -12.75 -8.46
CA TRP A 601 -29.71 -12.45 -8.02
C TRP A 601 -30.46 -13.75 -7.73
N SER A 602 -31.57 -13.67 -6.99
CA SER A 602 -32.39 -14.84 -6.65
C SER A 602 -33.86 -14.49 -6.58
N ILE A 603 -34.71 -15.50 -6.84
CA ILE A 603 -36.17 -15.40 -6.73
C ILE A 603 -36.65 -16.50 -5.78
N VAL A 604 -37.55 -16.12 -4.88
CA VAL A 604 -38.30 -17.03 -4.02
C VAL A 604 -39.79 -16.68 -4.14
N LEU A 605 -40.60 -17.60 -4.64
CA LEU A 605 -42.06 -17.42 -4.63
C LEU A 605 -42.59 -17.92 -3.30
N LEU A 606 -43.29 -17.04 -2.57
CA LEU A 606 -43.77 -17.33 -1.22
C LEU A 606 -45.16 -17.95 -1.27
N ASN A 607 -45.99 -17.44 -2.19
CA ASN A 607 -47.34 -17.94 -2.42
C ASN A 607 -47.72 -17.78 -3.91
N GLY A 608 -48.99 -17.96 -4.25
CA GLY A 608 -49.46 -17.85 -5.64
C GLY A 608 -49.55 -16.42 -6.20
N GLN A 609 -49.24 -15.40 -5.40
CA GLN A 609 -49.38 -13.98 -5.70
C GLN A 609 -48.17 -13.12 -5.31
N ASP A 610 -47.38 -13.53 -4.31
CA ASP A 610 -46.27 -12.77 -3.73
C ASP A 610 -44.98 -13.61 -3.69
N GLY A 611 -43.86 -12.92 -3.80
CA GLY A 611 -42.53 -13.48 -3.73
C GLY A 611 -41.51 -12.41 -3.38
N LEU A 612 -40.24 -12.81 -3.36
CA LEU A 612 -39.11 -11.94 -3.12
C LEU A 612 -38.07 -12.08 -4.22
N PHE A 613 -37.67 -10.95 -4.79
CA PHE A 613 -36.56 -10.84 -5.73
C PHE A 613 -35.39 -10.16 -5.02
N SER A 614 -34.20 -10.76 -5.07
CA SER A 614 -33.02 -10.25 -4.37
C SER A 614 -31.85 -10.08 -5.33
N ILE A 615 -31.13 -8.97 -5.23
CA ILE A 615 -29.92 -8.67 -6.02
C ILE A 615 -28.74 -8.52 -5.04
N GLY A 616 -27.57 -9.05 -5.38
CA GLY A 616 -26.40 -9.00 -4.51
C GLY A 616 -26.34 -10.10 -3.45
N GLY A 617 -27.19 -11.13 -3.56
CA GLY A 617 -27.19 -12.28 -2.67
C GLY A 617 -28.51 -13.04 -2.64
N THR A 618 -28.78 -13.73 -1.54
CA THR A 618 -29.96 -14.61 -1.39
C THR A 618 -30.75 -14.29 -0.12
N PRO A 619 -32.08 -14.28 -0.15
CA PRO A 619 -32.89 -13.97 1.03
C PRO A 619 -33.09 -15.17 1.97
N VAL A 620 -32.52 -16.33 1.66
CA VAL A 620 -32.91 -17.62 2.25
C VAL A 620 -32.63 -17.70 3.74
N ALA A 621 -31.48 -17.18 4.19
CA ALA A 621 -31.15 -17.14 5.62
C ALA A 621 -32.14 -16.26 6.40
N ALA A 622 -32.56 -15.14 5.81
CA ALA A 622 -33.54 -14.23 6.40
C ALA A 622 -34.96 -14.83 6.39
N ILE A 623 -35.40 -15.45 5.29
CA ILE A 623 -36.72 -16.09 5.19
C ILE A 623 -36.86 -17.23 6.21
N ARG A 624 -35.88 -18.14 6.31
CA ARG A 624 -35.94 -19.28 7.24
C ARG A 624 -35.99 -18.85 8.70
N GLU A 625 -35.33 -17.75 9.05
CA GLU A 625 -35.42 -17.21 10.40
C GLU A 625 -36.80 -16.60 10.64
N VAL A 626 -37.30 -15.78 9.72
CA VAL A 626 -38.63 -15.18 9.82
C VAL A 626 -39.71 -16.27 9.95
N GLU A 627 -39.59 -17.37 9.22
CA GLU A 627 -40.47 -18.54 9.38
C GLU A 627 -40.35 -19.21 10.75
N ARG A 628 -39.12 -19.36 11.27
CA ARG A 628 -38.87 -19.94 12.60
C ARG A 628 -39.44 -19.07 13.70
N GLU A 629 -39.23 -17.76 13.64
CA GLU A 629 -39.81 -16.79 14.54
C GLU A 629 -41.34 -16.80 14.44
N THR A 630 -41.89 -16.78 13.23
CA THR A 630 -43.34 -16.82 13.01
C THR A 630 -43.95 -18.11 13.58
N ARG A 631 -43.27 -19.26 13.44
CA ARG A 631 -43.70 -20.54 14.04
C ARG A 631 -43.67 -20.50 15.57
N LYS A 632 -42.64 -19.90 16.18
CA LYS A 632 -42.56 -19.69 17.63
C LYS A 632 -43.66 -18.73 18.13
N LEU A 633 -43.95 -17.69 17.36
CA LEU A 633 -45.02 -16.72 17.67
C LEU A 633 -46.42 -17.32 17.50
N LEU A 634 -46.61 -18.25 16.56
CA LEU A 634 -47.86 -19.00 16.39
C LEU A 634 -48.13 -19.99 17.54
N SER A 635 -47.10 -20.39 18.29
CA SER A 635 -47.25 -21.22 19.49
C SER A 635 -47.50 -20.42 20.79
N SER A 636 -47.47 -19.08 20.74
CA SER A 636 -47.74 -18.21 21.90
C SER A 636 -49.07 -17.48 21.78
N GLN A 637 -49.92 -17.56 22.82
CA GLN A 637 -51.24 -16.93 22.91
C GLN A 637 -51.16 -15.44 23.36
N ASP A 638 -50.27 -14.64 22.76
CA ASP A 638 -49.94 -13.31 23.27
C ASP A 638 -50.40 -12.16 22.34
N SER A 639 -51.02 -11.12 22.91
CA SER A 639 -51.68 -10.03 22.16
C SER A 639 -50.72 -9.04 21.49
N HIS A 640 -49.44 -9.04 21.86
CA HIS A 640 -48.39 -8.24 21.20
C HIS A 640 -47.96 -8.78 19.81
N VAL A 641 -48.46 -9.95 19.41
CA VAL A 641 -48.17 -10.59 18.11
C VAL A 641 -48.90 -9.89 16.95
N GLU A 642 -49.96 -9.14 17.22
CA GLU A 642 -50.82 -8.52 16.19
C GLU A 642 -50.14 -7.35 15.45
N LEU A 643 -49.27 -6.59 16.14
CA LEU A 643 -48.55 -5.44 15.56
C LEU A 643 -47.36 -5.84 14.66
N LYS A 644 -46.72 -6.98 14.95
CA LYS A 644 -45.67 -7.56 14.07
C LYS A 644 -46.26 -8.30 12.86
N ARG A 645 -47.53 -8.73 12.94
CA ARG A 645 -48.28 -9.31 11.81
C ARG A 645 -48.63 -8.29 10.74
N SER A 646 -48.77 -7.00 11.07
CA SER A 646 -49.15 -5.95 10.12
C SER A 646 -47.98 -5.32 9.35
N MET A 647 -46.72 -5.67 9.66
CA MET A 647 -45.56 -5.20 8.90
C MET A 647 -45.39 -6.00 7.59
N PRO A 648 -45.19 -5.32 6.44
CA PRO A 648 -44.84 -5.98 5.19
C PRO A 648 -43.62 -6.89 5.36
N LEU A 649 -43.68 -8.10 4.78
CA LEU A 649 -42.62 -9.10 4.88
C LEU A 649 -41.26 -8.56 4.42
N GLU A 650 -41.26 -7.62 3.47
CA GLU A 650 -40.08 -6.87 3.01
C GLU A 650 -39.33 -6.20 4.15
N LYS A 651 -40.03 -5.44 5.00
CA LYS A 651 -39.41 -4.72 6.11
C LYS A 651 -38.86 -5.71 7.14
N ARG A 652 -39.57 -6.81 7.37
CA ARG A 652 -39.13 -7.87 8.28
C ARG A 652 -37.90 -8.63 7.77
N VAL A 653 -37.79 -8.84 6.46
CA VAL A 653 -36.65 -9.51 5.83
C VAL A 653 -35.45 -8.56 5.67
N ALA A 654 -35.69 -7.28 5.36
CA ALA A 654 -34.66 -6.26 5.18
C ALA A 654 -34.02 -5.78 6.50
N GLU A 655 -34.76 -5.77 7.60
CA GLU A 655 -34.23 -5.40 8.93
C GLU A 655 -33.36 -6.49 9.56
N TYR A 656 -33.41 -7.72 9.04
CA TYR A 656 -32.78 -8.87 9.68
C TYR A 656 -31.38 -9.17 9.14
N LYS A 657 -30.38 -9.22 10.04
CA LYS A 657 -29.01 -9.66 9.74
C LYS A 657 -28.85 -11.13 10.12
N PRO A 658 -28.54 -12.04 9.18
CA PRO A 658 -28.38 -13.46 9.49
C PRO A 658 -27.20 -13.71 10.45
N SER A 659 -27.34 -14.69 11.34
CA SER A 659 -26.24 -15.18 12.18
C SER A 659 -25.29 -16.06 11.33
N LYS A 660 -23.99 -16.08 11.67
CA LYS A 660 -22.96 -16.86 10.96
C LYS A 660 -23.26 -18.37 10.89
N GLU A 661 -24.00 -18.91 11.86
CA GLU A 661 -24.41 -20.33 11.88
C GLU A 661 -25.56 -20.64 10.91
N ALA A 662 -26.39 -19.65 10.57
CA ALA A 662 -27.48 -19.83 9.60
C ALA A 662 -26.95 -19.93 8.16
N GLU A 663 -25.84 -19.24 7.85
CA GLU A 663 -25.18 -19.30 6.54
C GLU A 663 -24.41 -20.61 6.31
N SER A 664 -23.86 -21.25 7.35
CA SER A 664 -23.00 -22.44 7.20
C SER A 664 -23.77 -23.73 6.85
N ASN A 665 -25.10 -23.77 7.03
CA ASN A 665 -25.94 -24.95 6.80
C ASN A 665 -26.67 -24.94 5.43
N MET A 666 -26.28 -24.07 4.50
CA MET A 666 -26.97 -23.90 3.22
C MET A 666 -26.18 -24.47 2.04
N GLU A 667 -26.50 -25.72 1.66
CA GLU A 667 -25.87 -26.36 0.50
C GLU A 667 -26.62 -26.05 -0.80
N TRP A 668 -26.20 -24.99 -1.50
CA TRP A 668 -26.67 -24.69 -2.85
C TRP A 668 -26.13 -25.70 -3.87
N LYS A 669 -26.99 -26.21 -4.76
CA LYS A 669 -26.57 -27.04 -5.89
C LYS A 669 -26.45 -26.20 -7.15
N TRP A 670 -25.20 -25.92 -7.55
CA TRP A 670 -24.87 -25.04 -8.67
C TRP A 670 -24.66 -25.81 -9.98
N LEU A 671 -25.41 -25.46 -11.01
CA LEU A 671 -25.22 -25.91 -12.39
C LEU A 671 -24.58 -24.80 -13.24
N LYS A 672 -23.76 -25.19 -14.21
CA LYS A 672 -23.31 -24.25 -15.25
C LYS A 672 -24.43 -24.03 -16.27
N VAL A 673 -24.62 -22.78 -16.69
CA VAL A 673 -25.45 -22.46 -17.86
C VAL A 673 -24.79 -23.07 -19.11
N ARG A 674 -25.58 -23.74 -19.94
CA ARG A 674 -25.13 -24.46 -21.15
C ARG A 674 -26.06 -24.14 -22.34
N GLY A 675 -25.54 -24.29 -23.55
CA GLY A 675 -26.29 -24.04 -24.79
C GLY A 675 -25.77 -22.82 -25.53
N SER A 676 -26.60 -22.27 -26.43
CA SER A 676 -26.31 -21.00 -27.10
C SER A 676 -26.26 -19.87 -26.07
N ASP A 677 -25.24 -19.01 -26.13
CA ASP A 677 -25.16 -17.85 -25.23
C ASP A 677 -26.41 -16.97 -25.40
N GLY A 678 -27.15 -16.75 -24.32
CA GLY A 678 -28.50 -16.21 -24.40
C GLY A 678 -29.23 -16.32 -23.06
N TRP A 679 -30.14 -17.27 -22.95
CA TRP A 679 -31.03 -17.47 -21.78
C TRP A 679 -30.38 -18.28 -20.65
N TRP A 680 -31.08 -18.35 -19.51
CA TRP A 680 -30.78 -19.24 -18.39
C TRP A 680 -31.12 -20.70 -18.72
N GLN A 681 -30.32 -21.30 -19.61
CA GLN A 681 -30.46 -22.69 -20.04
C GLN A 681 -29.51 -23.61 -19.25
N VAL A 682 -30.05 -24.68 -18.68
CA VAL A 682 -29.31 -25.68 -17.89
C VAL A 682 -29.55 -27.10 -18.42
N GLN A 683 -28.74 -28.05 -17.97
CA GLN A 683 -28.90 -29.46 -18.30
C GLN A 683 -29.74 -30.17 -17.22
N MET A 684 -30.95 -30.59 -17.57
CA MET A 684 -31.77 -31.48 -16.76
C MET A 684 -31.32 -32.93 -17.03
N HIS A 685 -30.87 -33.62 -16.00
CA HIS A 685 -30.30 -34.97 -16.12
C HIS A 685 -31.39 -36.04 -16.16
N GLY A 686 -32.57 -35.74 -15.61
CA GLY A 686 -33.80 -36.36 -16.06
C GLY A 686 -35.05 -36.03 -15.28
N VAL A 687 -36.13 -36.68 -15.67
CA VAL A 687 -37.48 -36.52 -15.11
C VAL A 687 -37.93 -37.87 -14.57
N TRP A 688 -38.43 -37.88 -13.34
CA TRP A 688 -38.97 -39.08 -12.70
C TRP A 688 -40.47 -38.93 -12.46
N VAL A 689 -41.20 -40.00 -12.73
CA VAL A 689 -42.63 -40.13 -12.50
C VAL A 689 -42.85 -41.34 -11.61
N ASP A 690 -43.44 -41.13 -10.44
CA ASP A 690 -43.76 -42.20 -9.48
C ASP A 690 -42.58 -43.15 -9.18
N GLY A 691 -41.36 -42.59 -9.12
CA GLY A 691 -40.13 -43.33 -8.83
C GLY A 691 -39.41 -43.92 -10.05
N THR A 692 -39.92 -43.73 -11.27
CA THR A 692 -39.31 -44.22 -12.52
C THR A 692 -38.75 -43.06 -13.35
N LYS A 693 -37.49 -43.15 -13.80
CA LYS A 693 -36.86 -42.13 -14.65
C LYS A 693 -37.26 -42.31 -16.10
N VAL A 694 -38.04 -41.37 -16.63
CA VAL A 694 -38.70 -41.45 -17.95
C VAL A 694 -37.98 -40.69 -19.05
N VAL A 695 -37.28 -39.61 -18.69
CA VAL A 695 -36.62 -38.71 -19.63
C VAL A 695 -35.20 -38.46 -19.13
N TYR A 696 -34.23 -38.48 -20.02
CA TYR A 696 -32.80 -38.37 -19.70
C TYR A 696 -32.18 -37.20 -20.46
N ASN A 697 -31.29 -36.47 -19.78
CA ASN A 697 -30.39 -35.48 -20.38
C ASN A 697 -31.06 -34.51 -21.38
N GLN A 698 -31.99 -33.71 -20.90
CA GLN A 698 -32.66 -32.68 -21.70
C GLN A 698 -32.19 -31.26 -21.37
N PRO A 699 -32.03 -30.37 -22.37
CA PRO A 699 -31.84 -28.95 -22.10
C PRO A 699 -33.14 -28.34 -21.57
N ALA A 700 -33.00 -27.47 -20.57
CA ALA A 700 -34.12 -26.82 -19.89
C ALA A 700 -33.84 -25.32 -19.74
N ILE A 701 -34.77 -24.49 -20.19
CA ILE A 701 -34.76 -23.04 -20.01
C ILE A 701 -35.62 -22.70 -18.80
N LEU A 702 -35.13 -21.85 -17.91
CA LEU A 702 -35.87 -21.37 -16.75
C LEU A 702 -36.54 -20.03 -17.09
N ASP A 703 -37.85 -19.93 -16.86
CA ASP A 703 -38.61 -18.68 -17.03
C ASP A 703 -39.75 -18.57 -16.01
N VAL A 704 -39.69 -17.59 -15.11
CA VAL A 704 -40.69 -17.43 -14.04
C VAL A 704 -42.06 -17.01 -14.56
N ASN A 705 -42.14 -16.36 -15.72
CA ASN A 705 -43.40 -15.89 -16.31
C ASN A 705 -44.09 -16.93 -17.21
N THR A 706 -43.57 -18.16 -17.27
CA THR A 706 -44.25 -19.27 -17.96
C THR A 706 -45.14 -20.02 -16.96
N PRO A 707 -46.48 -19.98 -17.05
CA PRO A 707 -47.38 -20.61 -16.07
C PRO A 707 -47.42 -22.16 -16.13
N PHE A 708 -46.79 -22.77 -17.13
CA PHE A 708 -46.78 -24.23 -17.37
C PHE A 708 -45.38 -24.83 -17.21
N ILE A 709 -45.29 -26.16 -17.27
CA ILE A 709 -44.04 -26.84 -17.64
C ILE A 709 -44.20 -27.29 -19.08
N ILE A 710 -43.41 -26.73 -19.99
CA ILE A 710 -43.55 -27.01 -21.42
C ILE A 710 -42.48 -28.02 -21.80
N ALA A 711 -42.91 -29.14 -22.37
CA ALA A 711 -42.06 -30.27 -22.73
C ALA A 711 -42.09 -30.53 -24.24
N PRO A 712 -40.97 -30.98 -24.84
CA PRO A 712 -40.98 -31.50 -26.20
C PRO A 712 -42.02 -32.63 -26.34
N PRO A 713 -42.75 -32.73 -27.47
CA PRO A 713 -43.83 -33.70 -27.64
C PRO A 713 -43.45 -35.14 -27.26
N MET A 714 -42.27 -35.60 -27.69
CA MET A 714 -41.79 -36.95 -27.35
C MET A 714 -41.58 -37.15 -25.84
N ALA A 715 -41.08 -36.12 -25.16
CA ALA A 715 -40.77 -36.19 -23.74
C ALA A 715 -42.05 -36.08 -22.88
N ALA A 716 -43.01 -35.25 -23.30
CA ALA A 716 -44.34 -35.15 -22.68
C ALA A 716 -45.10 -36.49 -22.79
N ARG A 717 -45.12 -37.10 -23.98
CA ARG A 717 -45.79 -38.39 -24.20
C ARG A 717 -45.15 -39.52 -23.41
N ALA A 718 -43.82 -39.56 -23.34
CA ALA A 718 -43.10 -40.52 -22.50
C ALA A 718 -43.41 -40.34 -21.02
N PHE A 719 -43.50 -39.09 -20.56
CA PHE A 719 -43.94 -38.76 -19.20
C PHE A 719 -45.35 -39.31 -18.93
N TYR A 720 -46.33 -38.95 -19.76
CA TYR A 720 -47.72 -39.35 -19.52
C TYR A 720 -47.93 -40.86 -19.68
N ALA A 721 -47.25 -41.52 -20.61
CA ALA A 721 -47.33 -42.98 -20.79
C ALA A 721 -47.03 -43.80 -19.52
N THR A 722 -46.24 -43.24 -18.58
CA THR A 722 -45.98 -43.88 -17.29
C THR A 722 -47.04 -43.59 -16.21
N THR A 723 -47.84 -42.55 -16.39
CA THR A 723 -48.97 -42.24 -15.52
C THR A 723 -50.16 -43.10 -15.92
N SER A 724 -50.52 -44.08 -15.09
CA SER A 724 -51.62 -45.01 -15.38
C SER A 724 -52.94 -44.27 -15.64
N GLY A 725 -53.62 -44.67 -16.71
CA GLY A 725 -54.90 -44.08 -17.12
C GLY A 725 -54.78 -42.71 -17.80
N SER A 726 -53.58 -42.16 -18.00
CA SER A 726 -53.42 -40.91 -18.74
C SER A 726 -53.67 -41.07 -20.24
N ARG A 727 -54.03 -39.99 -20.93
CA ARG A 727 -54.22 -39.95 -22.38
C ARG A 727 -53.99 -38.56 -22.95
N GLN A 728 -53.47 -38.51 -24.17
CA GLN A 728 -53.43 -37.28 -24.97
C GLN A 728 -54.86 -36.89 -25.38
N LEU A 729 -55.17 -35.59 -25.35
CA LEU A 729 -56.45 -35.10 -25.83
C LEU A 729 -56.48 -35.04 -27.37
N PRO A 730 -57.65 -35.19 -28.01
CA PRO A 730 -57.76 -35.05 -29.45
C PRO A 730 -57.58 -33.57 -29.89
N PRO A 731 -57.21 -33.32 -31.16
CA PRO A 731 -57.22 -31.98 -31.73
C PRO A 731 -58.60 -31.30 -31.55
N PRO A 732 -58.67 -30.01 -31.20
CA PRO A 732 -57.58 -29.01 -31.19
C PRO A 732 -56.76 -28.94 -29.88
N HIS A 733 -57.01 -29.81 -28.90
CA HIS A 733 -56.36 -29.77 -27.57
C HIS A 733 -55.19 -30.75 -27.43
N ASP A 734 -54.57 -31.15 -28.54
CA ASP A 734 -53.54 -32.18 -28.63
C ASP A 734 -52.24 -31.85 -27.88
N GLN A 735 -52.04 -30.58 -27.48
CA GLN A 735 -50.94 -30.17 -26.60
C GLN A 735 -51.17 -30.50 -25.12
N PHE A 736 -52.38 -30.91 -24.75
CA PHE A 736 -52.76 -31.21 -23.37
C PHE A 736 -52.99 -32.71 -23.17
N HIS A 737 -52.71 -33.17 -21.95
CA HIS A 737 -52.91 -34.54 -21.53
C HIS A 737 -53.85 -34.60 -20.35
N ALA A 738 -54.72 -35.60 -20.35
CA ALA A 738 -55.62 -35.90 -19.25
C ALA A 738 -55.07 -37.05 -18.39
N TYR A 739 -55.32 -37.00 -17.10
CA TYR A 739 -54.98 -38.04 -16.13
C TYR A 739 -56.10 -38.20 -15.10
N PRO A 740 -56.21 -39.33 -14.38
CA PRO A 740 -57.24 -39.49 -13.35
C PRO A 740 -57.02 -38.52 -12.17
N CYS A 741 -58.02 -37.68 -11.85
CA CYS A 741 -57.90 -36.62 -10.84
C CYS A 741 -57.54 -37.12 -9.43
N LEU A 742 -57.92 -38.35 -9.09
CA LEU A 742 -57.71 -38.94 -7.75
C LEU A 742 -56.29 -39.48 -7.56
N SER A 743 -55.51 -39.63 -8.64
CA SER A 743 -54.16 -40.18 -8.62
C SER A 743 -53.20 -39.28 -9.42
N PRO A 744 -52.93 -38.04 -8.94
CA PRO A 744 -51.95 -37.18 -9.59
C PRO A 744 -50.54 -37.79 -9.50
N PRO A 745 -49.74 -37.73 -10.58
CA PRO A 745 -48.39 -38.31 -10.60
C PRO A 745 -47.42 -37.53 -9.69
N LYS A 746 -46.48 -38.25 -9.06
CA LYS A 746 -45.36 -37.62 -8.33
C LYS A 746 -44.23 -37.29 -9.28
N VAL A 747 -43.98 -36.01 -9.47
CA VAL A 747 -42.98 -35.51 -10.43
C VAL A 747 -41.69 -35.14 -9.70
N HIS A 748 -40.57 -35.71 -10.11
CA HIS A 748 -39.26 -35.25 -9.68
C HIS A 748 -38.39 -34.81 -10.85
N LEU A 749 -37.67 -33.70 -10.67
CA LEU A 749 -36.67 -33.23 -11.63
C LEU A 749 -35.27 -33.44 -11.05
N ASP A 750 -34.38 -34.00 -11.86
CA ASP A 750 -32.98 -34.31 -11.51
C ASP A 750 -32.02 -33.37 -12.24
N PHE A 751 -31.22 -32.65 -11.46
CA PHE A 751 -30.22 -31.70 -11.90
C PHE A 751 -28.86 -32.05 -11.29
N SER A 752 -28.14 -32.98 -11.94
CA SER A 752 -26.78 -33.38 -11.56
C SER A 752 -26.70 -33.96 -10.14
N GLY A 753 -27.57 -34.93 -9.84
CA GLY A 753 -27.61 -35.59 -8.53
C GLY A 753 -28.44 -34.84 -7.48
N TRP A 754 -28.94 -33.64 -7.81
CA TRP A 754 -29.98 -32.97 -7.02
C TRP A 754 -31.36 -33.31 -7.59
N THR A 755 -32.08 -34.19 -6.90
CA THR A 755 -33.45 -34.56 -7.25
C THR A 755 -34.44 -33.85 -6.33
N VAL A 756 -35.45 -33.19 -6.91
CA VAL A 756 -36.48 -32.45 -6.17
C VAL A 756 -37.88 -32.87 -6.62
N GLU A 757 -38.76 -33.12 -5.66
CA GLU A 757 -40.20 -33.32 -5.88
C GLU A 757 -40.85 -31.95 -6.12
N ILE A 758 -41.61 -31.81 -7.20
CA ILE A 758 -42.33 -30.57 -7.55
C ILE A 758 -43.83 -30.83 -7.63
N LEU A 759 -44.62 -29.76 -7.63
CA LEU A 759 -46.09 -29.78 -7.73
C LEU A 759 -46.75 -30.51 -6.55
N LYS A 760 -46.11 -30.47 -5.39
CA LYS A 760 -46.57 -31.15 -4.18
C LYS A 760 -47.72 -30.41 -3.51
N GLY A 761 -48.73 -31.17 -3.10
CA GLY A 761 -49.81 -30.69 -2.24
C GLY A 761 -51.13 -30.47 -2.97
N ARG A 762 -52.16 -30.19 -2.15
CA ARG A 762 -53.52 -29.93 -2.63
C ARG A 762 -53.68 -28.43 -2.90
N ARG A 763 -54.45 -28.09 -3.93
CA ARG A 763 -54.91 -26.73 -4.17
C ARG A 763 -56.39 -26.67 -3.76
N LEU A 764 -56.76 -25.65 -2.99
CA LEU A 764 -58.13 -25.45 -2.53
C LEU A 764 -59.04 -25.35 -3.77
N PHE A 765 -60.13 -26.13 -3.80
CA PHE A 765 -61.08 -26.22 -4.92
C PHE A 765 -60.53 -26.71 -6.27
N SER A 766 -59.35 -27.36 -6.31
CA SER A 766 -58.79 -27.93 -7.54
C SER A 766 -58.60 -29.46 -7.42
N PRO A 767 -59.41 -30.27 -8.13
CA PRO A 767 -59.25 -31.72 -8.21
C PRO A 767 -57.91 -32.07 -8.86
N GLY A 768 -57.17 -33.04 -8.32
CA GLY A 768 -55.82 -33.38 -8.81
C GLY A 768 -54.68 -32.52 -8.26
N GLY A 769 -54.98 -31.55 -7.38
CA GLY A 769 -53.96 -30.77 -6.68
C GLY A 769 -53.17 -29.84 -7.60
N ARG A 770 -51.90 -29.57 -7.27
CA ARG A 770 -51.06 -28.60 -8.02
C ARG A 770 -50.61 -29.08 -9.41
N PHE A 771 -50.75 -30.37 -9.71
CA PHE A 771 -50.50 -30.90 -11.06
C PHE A 771 -51.67 -30.63 -12.03
N SER A 772 -52.85 -30.25 -11.52
CA SER A 772 -54.07 -30.05 -12.29
C SER A 772 -54.24 -28.63 -12.82
N LEU A 773 -54.63 -28.53 -14.09
CA LEU A 773 -55.16 -27.33 -14.75
C LEU A 773 -56.70 -27.27 -14.72
N GLY A 774 -57.36 -28.19 -13.99
CA GLY A 774 -58.81 -28.33 -13.91
C GLY A 774 -59.30 -29.64 -14.53
N ARG A 775 -60.55 -30.03 -14.25
CA ARG A 775 -61.21 -31.19 -14.86
C ARG A 775 -61.40 -30.98 -16.35
N MET A 776 -61.38 -32.06 -17.14
CA MET A 776 -61.66 -31.99 -18.57
C MET A 776 -63.03 -31.40 -18.90
N ALA A 777 -64.02 -31.68 -18.05
CA ALA A 777 -65.40 -31.21 -18.13
C ALA A 777 -66.00 -31.22 -16.72
N PRO A 778 -67.10 -30.48 -16.46
CA PRO A 778 -67.76 -30.49 -15.16
C PRO A 778 -68.09 -31.92 -14.73
N GLY A 779 -67.73 -32.30 -13.49
CA GLY A 779 -67.96 -33.65 -12.96
C GLY A 779 -67.05 -34.76 -13.51
N SER A 780 -66.15 -34.48 -14.45
CA SER A 780 -65.24 -35.50 -15.01
C SER A 780 -64.26 -36.04 -13.95
N GLY A 781 -64.04 -37.36 -13.94
CA GLY A 781 -62.98 -37.99 -13.14
C GLY A 781 -61.57 -37.73 -13.66
N TYR A 782 -61.43 -37.05 -14.80
CA TYR A 782 -60.16 -36.74 -15.45
C TYR A 782 -59.81 -35.26 -15.36
N CYS A 783 -58.54 -35.00 -15.06
CA CYS A 783 -57.93 -33.69 -14.89
C CYS A 783 -56.92 -33.43 -16.01
N VAL A 784 -56.77 -32.18 -16.40
CA VAL A 784 -55.78 -31.74 -17.39
C VAL A 784 -54.47 -31.48 -16.66
N GLY A 785 -53.36 -32.04 -17.15
CA GLY A 785 -52.06 -31.89 -16.53
C GLY A 785 -51.35 -30.58 -16.89
N ILE A 786 -50.52 -30.08 -15.96
CA ILE A 786 -49.75 -28.83 -16.11
C ILE A 786 -48.49 -28.97 -16.98
N ILE A 787 -48.09 -30.20 -17.31
CA ILE A 787 -47.03 -30.47 -18.29
C ILE A 787 -47.67 -30.53 -19.68
N VAL A 788 -47.32 -29.57 -20.54
CA VAL A 788 -47.96 -29.40 -21.86
C VAL A 788 -46.95 -29.63 -22.99
N GLU A 789 -47.43 -30.14 -24.13
CA GLU A 789 -46.59 -30.33 -25.31
C GLU A 789 -46.27 -28.99 -25.98
N SER A 790 -45.01 -28.78 -26.36
CA SER A 790 -44.61 -27.65 -27.19
C SER A 790 -44.88 -27.88 -28.66
N ARG A 791 -45.09 -26.78 -29.40
CA ARG A 791 -45.01 -26.74 -30.88
C ARG A 791 -43.69 -26.15 -31.39
N PHE A 792 -42.70 -25.96 -30.51
CA PHE A 792 -41.38 -25.47 -30.90
C PHE A 792 -40.77 -26.34 -32.00
N GLY A 793 -40.33 -25.69 -33.08
CA GLY A 793 -39.70 -26.37 -34.22
C GLY A 793 -40.65 -27.21 -35.09
N ASN A 794 -41.95 -27.21 -34.81
CA ASN A 794 -42.94 -28.05 -35.50
C ASN A 794 -43.86 -27.24 -36.45
N GLU A 795 -43.56 -25.97 -36.68
CA GLU A 795 -44.22 -25.22 -37.75
C GLU A 795 -43.92 -25.90 -39.09
N LYS A 796 -44.98 -26.33 -39.79
CA LYS A 796 -44.95 -26.56 -41.23
C LYS A 796 -44.65 -25.23 -41.91
N SER A 797 -43.39 -24.81 -41.84
CA SER A 797 -42.85 -23.68 -42.57
C SER A 797 -43.20 -23.91 -44.04
N SER A 798 -44.08 -23.04 -44.53
CA SER A 798 -44.28 -22.80 -45.96
C SER A 798 -42.93 -22.88 -46.67
N LYS A 799 -42.89 -23.50 -47.86
CA LYS A 799 -41.71 -23.92 -48.65
C LYS A 799 -40.53 -22.93 -48.81
N LYS A 800 -40.56 -21.73 -48.22
CA LYS A 800 -39.53 -20.68 -48.26
C LYS A 800 -38.58 -20.59 -47.04
N SER A 801 -38.84 -21.20 -45.88
CA SER A 801 -37.92 -21.10 -44.73
C SER A 801 -37.36 -22.47 -44.33
N ARG A 802 -36.32 -22.91 -45.06
CA ARG A 802 -35.55 -24.14 -44.80
C ARG A 802 -34.31 -23.92 -43.89
N ASN A 803 -34.03 -22.69 -43.48
CA ASN A 803 -32.75 -22.32 -42.84
C ASN A 803 -32.84 -21.78 -41.40
N HIS A 804 -34.00 -21.83 -40.74
CA HIS A 804 -34.16 -21.22 -39.40
C HIS A 804 -34.71 -22.21 -38.37
N ASP A 805 -33.89 -23.17 -37.95
CA ASP A 805 -34.08 -23.85 -36.67
C ASP A 805 -33.78 -22.86 -35.53
N ASN A 806 -34.78 -22.49 -34.73
CA ASN A 806 -34.61 -21.66 -33.54
C ASN A 806 -33.99 -22.44 -32.36
N GLY A 807 -33.78 -23.73 -32.56
CA GLY A 807 -33.06 -24.63 -31.67
C GLY A 807 -33.84 -25.03 -30.43
N LEU A 808 -35.17 -24.90 -30.45
CA LEU A 808 -36.05 -25.15 -29.32
C LEU A 808 -36.81 -26.48 -29.41
N ALA A 809 -36.74 -27.21 -30.53
CA ALA A 809 -37.51 -28.43 -30.77
C ALA A 809 -37.39 -29.50 -29.64
N ASN A 810 -36.19 -29.65 -29.07
CA ASN A 810 -35.91 -30.61 -28.00
C ASN A 810 -35.59 -29.92 -26.66
N THR A 811 -36.16 -28.74 -26.40
CA THR A 811 -35.88 -27.97 -25.18
C THR A 811 -37.11 -27.87 -24.28
N TRP A 812 -36.91 -28.09 -22.99
CA TRP A 812 -37.94 -27.87 -21.97
C TRP A 812 -37.98 -26.41 -21.56
N ILE A 813 -39.16 -25.90 -21.22
CA ILE A 813 -39.31 -24.64 -20.48
C ILE A 813 -39.87 -24.98 -19.11
N ILE A 814 -39.08 -24.67 -18.09
CA ILE A 814 -39.40 -24.89 -16.70
C ILE A 814 -39.94 -23.58 -16.14
N GLY A 815 -41.25 -23.52 -16.02
CA GLY A 815 -42.00 -22.32 -15.67
C GLY A 815 -42.20 -22.08 -14.17
N GLU A 816 -43.06 -21.10 -13.87
CA GLU A 816 -43.58 -20.73 -12.55
C GLU A 816 -43.84 -21.92 -11.60
N PRO A 817 -44.44 -23.05 -12.05
CA PRO A 817 -44.75 -24.14 -11.13
C PRO A 817 -43.52 -24.74 -10.43
N PHE A 818 -42.34 -24.68 -11.06
CA PHE A 818 -41.07 -25.09 -10.46
C PHE A 818 -40.57 -24.10 -9.40
N PHE A 819 -40.64 -22.79 -9.69
CA PHE A 819 -40.20 -21.71 -8.79
C PHE A 819 -41.02 -21.63 -7.50
N LYS A 820 -42.22 -22.23 -7.48
CA LYS A 820 -43.05 -22.36 -6.26
C LYS A 820 -42.54 -23.40 -5.27
N ASP A 821 -41.76 -24.38 -5.73
CA ASP A 821 -41.23 -25.46 -4.88
C ASP A 821 -39.70 -25.36 -4.71
N VAL A 822 -39.05 -24.51 -5.50
CA VAL A 822 -37.60 -24.39 -5.57
C VAL A 822 -37.18 -22.93 -5.51
N GLN A 823 -36.24 -22.63 -4.63
CA GLN A 823 -35.54 -21.35 -4.61
C GLN A 823 -34.44 -21.38 -5.66
N VAL A 824 -34.41 -20.35 -6.50
CA VAL A 824 -33.49 -20.30 -7.64
C VAL A 824 -32.61 -19.06 -7.55
N ALA A 825 -31.30 -19.28 -7.66
CA ALA A 825 -30.29 -18.24 -7.68
C ALA A 825 -29.54 -18.26 -9.02
N PHE A 826 -29.16 -17.09 -9.49
CA PHE A 826 -28.57 -16.87 -10.81
C PHE A 826 -27.31 -16.04 -10.65
N GLU A 827 -26.17 -16.58 -11.03
CA GLU A 827 -24.84 -16.00 -10.78
C GLU A 827 -24.08 -15.75 -12.08
N VAL A 828 -23.43 -14.58 -12.16
CA VAL A 828 -22.58 -14.14 -13.28
C VAL A 828 -21.16 -13.92 -12.76
N ARG A 829 -20.19 -14.73 -13.16
CA ARG A 829 -18.79 -14.65 -12.68
C ARG A 829 -17.81 -14.16 -13.74
N LYS A 830 -16.78 -13.44 -13.26
CA LYS A 830 -15.61 -13.06 -14.06
C LYS A 830 -14.81 -14.33 -14.36
N ALA A 831 -14.30 -14.44 -15.59
CA ALA A 831 -13.27 -15.42 -15.86
C ALA A 831 -12.03 -15.06 -15.02
N LYS A 832 -11.66 -15.93 -14.06
CA LYS A 832 -10.30 -15.88 -13.49
C LYS A 832 -9.34 -16.24 -14.63
N TYR A 833 -8.63 -15.25 -15.16
CA TYR A 833 -7.38 -15.53 -15.85
C TYR A 833 -6.46 -16.19 -14.81
N MET A 834 -6.08 -17.45 -15.05
CA MET A 834 -4.94 -18.00 -14.33
C MET A 834 -3.74 -17.13 -14.66
N SER A 835 -3.05 -16.71 -13.61
CA SER A 835 -1.82 -15.91 -13.67
C SER A 835 -0.77 -16.60 -14.54
N ALA A 836 -0.61 -16.12 -15.77
CA ALA A 836 0.63 -16.20 -16.52
C ALA A 836 1.01 -14.77 -16.89
N GLY A 837 2.26 -14.42 -16.62
CA GLY A 837 2.73 -13.05 -16.55
C GLY A 837 2.64 -12.24 -17.84
N TRP A 838 2.75 -10.93 -17.60
CA TRP A 838 3.06 -9.84 -18.53
C TRP A 838 1.91 -9.19 -19.31
N LYS A 839 1.83 -7.88 -19.02
CA LYS A 839 1.09 -6.78 -19.63
C LYS A 839 0.85 -6.94 -21.13
N GLU A 840 -0.41 -6.79 -21.55
CA GLU A 840 -0.84 -5.73 -22.46
C GLU A 840 -2.37 -5.65 -22.60
N LYS A 841 -2.88 -4.42 -22.53
CA LYS A 841 -4.17 -3.90 -22.99
C LYS A 841 -5.45 -4.41 -22.30
N LEU A 842 -5.94 -3.54 -21.39
CA LEU A 842 -7.38 -3.33 -21.17
C LEU A 842 -8.09 -3.21 -22.53
N ASN A 843 -9.01 -4.13 -22.80
CA ASN A 843 -10.29 -3.85 -23.46
C ASN A 843 -11.21 -5.07 -23.28
N VAL A 844 -12.39 -4.82 -22.70
CA VAL A 844 -13.52 -5.74 -22.49
C VAL A 844 -13.28 -6.88 -21.50
N ALA A 845 -13.57 -6.63 -20.22
CA ALA A 845 -13.77 -7.69 -19.23
C ALA A 845 -15.02 -8.50 -19.58
N GLN A 846 -14.90 -9.55 -20.40
CA GLN A 846 -16.02 -10.46 -20.66
C GLN A 846 -16.25 -11.35 -19.43
N TRP A 847 -17.37 -11.15 -18.73
CA TRP A 847 -17.92 -12.05 -17.72
C TRP A 847 -18.36 -13.35 -18.41
N LYS A 848 -17.63 -14.46 -18.21
CA LYS A 848 -17.80 -15.68 -19.04
C LYS A 848 -18.45 -16.86 -18.34
N THR A 849 -18.51 -16.93 -17.02
CA THR A 849 -19.06 -18.11 -16.32
C THR A 849 -20.39 -17.79 -15.66
N LYS A 850 -21.48 -18.37 -16.18
CA LYS A 850 -22.85 -18.21 -15.66
C LYS A 850 -23.29 -19.50 -14.96
N ARG A 851 -23.88 -19.39 -13.77
CA ARG A 851 -24.36 -20.55 -13.00
C ARG A 851 -25.78 -20.32 -12.47
N VAL A 852 -26.52 -21.41 -12.31
CA VAL A 852 -27.82 -21.42 -11.64
C VAL A 852 -27.73 -22.32 -10.42
N GLY A 853 -28.12 -21.80 -9.27
CA GLY A 853 -28.17 -22.51 -8.00
C GLY A 853 -29.61 -22.89 -7.67
N PHE A 854 -29.80 -24.12 -7.18
CA PHE A 854 -31.08 -24.59 -6.67
C PHE A 854 -31.00 -24.93 -5.19
N GLN A 855 -32.06 -24.62 -4.47
CA GLN A 855 -32.26 -25.00 -3.08
C GLN A 855 -33.74 -25.31 -2.86
N ARG A 856 -34.03 -26.32 -2.02
CA ARG A 856 -35.41 -26.64 -1.64
C ARG A 856 -36.00 -25.51 -0.79
N VAL A 857 -37.21 -25.07 -1.15
CA VAL A 857 -38.01 -24.12 -0.36
C VAL A 857 -38.32 -24.74 1.01
#